data_AF-A0A3D3GE73-F1
#
_entry.id   AF-A0A3D3GE73-F1
#
_cell.length_a   1.000
_cell.length_b   1.000
_cell.length_c   1.000
_cell.angle_alpha   90.00
_cell.angle_beta   90.00
_cell.angle_gamma   90.00
#
_symmetry.space_group_name_H-M   'P 1'
#
loop_
_entity.id
_entity.type
_entity.pdbx_description
1 polymer ?
#
loop_
_entity_poly.entity_id
_entity_poly.type
_entity_poly.pdbx_seq_one_letter_code
_entity_poly.pdbx_strand_id
1 'polypeptide(L)'
;MRCPNFGQVDRPEGLCHNGKHMILKKLKKARRGERGQASIFIGLMLMTFLLFFAFVVNTGMLVNAKINLQNAADLAAYSGAAQQARTLNQISFLNYEMRRAYKKFLFRYYVLGNMAQKSFPRSGGSGPMLWSPDGSTDYQVPAVCMIFNGKDNYCQIAALQKINAPPANPLDAITTVLRAQLLNLEKLREQNCASIAKANTFLLMLWMYNTDPSFASVDPKFTTLVNLLKNLAGDLGLIPRELLLSFRIKTLEKYLNAAPQVGVDIGKVRLLRSAPDPIAQERTVNAFLSAYNTLGENSFASDSIFMDELIPTGNKGASLIKLNEIKAAFDVYAVDFEAGSGNSNNPKDCTTTLQAISTPESGLTLGFYKDPQILTYYAVRLKAKAKVMFSPFGDMELKAYAAAQPFGSRIGPPLPDDSLLVRKAIAKGKFGADVTIRRQIPNLPVQESDSAAGAGKGWDNQEIMSQLYKSMQTDLLTPIQRENFERGYHAAMGPNPWEGTRYNILNDTVPDPFMVNFDTQKNAALWAPIFPPDEMAGLSSAIKGAIHEFFAPPSGSGMAASAGLADLEASLSAGLSNYIDQLNQGRGEEGEGLKVVKITDPFTSRPNDPANAGIAAPLGSLGGMLMTDPSQYRTSWSAVPNHDAQAMGRIGYSVKFVSFHSLLNASRPADGKSGNPNNRPDGGADGDEDFIYLKH
;
A
#
# COMPACT_ATOMS: atom_id res chain seq x y z
N MET A 1 35.55 -45.09 15.89
CA MET A 1 35.57 -44.87 17.35
C MET A 1 35.01 -46.10 18.03
N ARG A 2 35.69 -46.57 19.07
CA ARG A 2 35.63 -47.92 19.66
C ARG A 2 34.42 -48.11 20.59
N CYS A 3 33.84 -49.31 20.56
CA CYS A 3 33.06 -49.91 21.65
C CYS A 3 33.96 -50.23 22.85
N PRO A 4 33.42 -50.32 24.08
CA PRO A 4 34.05 -51.05 25.17
C PRO A 4 33.35 -52.39 25.44
N ASN A 5 34.18 -53.44 25.49
CA ASN A 5 33.96 -54.74 26.12
C ASN A 5 34.50 -54.72 27.56
N PHE A 6 34.15 -55.76 28.34
CA PHE A 6 34.69 -56.31 29.62
C PHE A 6 33.58 -56.41 30.70
N GLY A 7 33.41 -57.52 31.42
CA GLY A 7 34.26 -58.70 31.57
C GLY A 7 33.55 -59.87 32.27
N GLN A 8 34.20 -61.01 32.14
CA GLN A 8 33.84 -62.37 32.56
C GLN A 8 34.75 -62.74 33.74
N VAL A 9 34.23 -63.40 34.79
CA VAL A 9 35.05 -63.99 35.88
C VAL A 9 34.46 -65.35 36.27
N ASP A 10 35.35 -66.35 36.34
CA ASP A 10 35.14 -67.76 36.64
C ASP A 10 35.07 -68.09 38.16
N ARG A 11 34.27 -69.13 38.48
CA ARG A 11 34.35 -70.28 39.45
C ARG A 11 35.36 -70.25 40.64
N PRO A 12 35.07 -70.92 41.81
CA PRO A 12 35.14 -72.39 41.93
C PRO A 12 34.17 -73.08 42.93
N GLU A 13 34.41 -74.39 43.07
CA GLU A 13 33.60 -75.53 43.51
C GLU A 13 33.39 -75.72 45.03
N GLY A 14 32.37 -76.51 45.38
CA GLY A 14 32.46 -77.57 46.40
C GLY A 14 32.04 -77.25 47.84
N LEU A 15 30.96 -77.89 48.34
CA LEU A 15 31.02 -78.85 49.46
C LEU A 15 29.64 -79.50 49.74
N CYS A 16 29.66 -80.83 49.89
CA CYS A 16 28.57 -81.66 50.40
C CYS A 16 28.52 -81.65 51.94
N HIS A 17 27.33 -81.65 52.56
CA HIS A 17 26.94 -82.73 53.50
C HIS A 17 25.47 -82.66 53.96
N ASN A 18 24.78 -83.79 53.74
CA ASN A 18 23.80 -84.50 54.57
C ASN A 18 22.95 -83.76 55.63
N GLY A 19 21.64 -83.82 55.42
CA GLY A 19 20.60 -83.62 56.44
C GLY A 19 19.24 -84.17 55.99
N LYS A 20 19.20 -85.44 55.53
CA LYS A 20 17.96 -86.13 55.18
C LYS A 20 17.22 -86.58 56.44
N HIS A 21 15.89 -86.63 56.30
CA HIS A 21 14.95 -87.47 57.04
C HIS A 21 14.51 -87.03 58.44
N MET A 22 13.51 -86.13 58.53
CA MET A 22 12.35 -86.40 59.41
C MET A 22 11.09 -85.53 59.26
N ILE A 23 10.82 -84.81 58.16
CA ILE A 23 9.58 -83.97 58.08
C ILE A 23 8.87 -84.12 56.74
N LEU A 24 8.72 -85.35 56.23
CA LEU A 24 8.11 -85.59 54.91
C LEU A 24 7.01 -86.67 54.88
N LYS A 25 6.49 -87.10 56.04
CA LYS A 25 5.38 -88.07 56.10
C LYS A 25 4.05 -87.56 56.67
N LYS A 26 3.97 -86.34 57.23
CA LYS A 26 2.69 -85.74 57.68
C LYS A 26 2.06 -84.69 56.74
N LEU A 27 2.67 -84.37 55.60
CA LEU A 27 2.12 -83.41 54.61
C LEU A 27 1.49 -84.06 53.37
N LYS A 28 1.23 -85.38 53.39
CA LYS A 28 0.68 -86.11 52.23
C LYS A 28 -0.84 -86.38 52.29
N LYS A 29 -1.55 -85.95 53.34
CA LYS A 29 -2.98 -86.25 53.54
C LYS A 29 -3.89 -85.02 53.72
N ALA A 30 -3.52 -83.88 53.13
CA ALA A 30 -4.34 -82.67 53.08
C ALA A 30 -4.21 -81.93 51.72
N ARG A 31 -4.09 -82.67 50.61
CA ARG A 31 -3.81 -82.12 49.27
C ARG A 31 -4.82 -82.59 48.21
N ARG A 32 -6.09 -82.67 48.59
CA ARG A 32 -7.23 -82.83 47.67
C ARG A 32 -8.33 -81.89 48.17
N GLY A 33 -8.45 -80.72 47.54
CA GLY A 33 -9.47 -79.72 47.87
C GLY A 33 -9.41 -78.47 46.98
N GLU A 34 -8.27 -77.81 46.85
CA GLU A 34 -8.22 -76.44 46.27
C GLU A 34 -7.26 -76.28 45.08
N ARG A 35 -7.42 -77.09 44.03
CA ARG A 35 -6.53 -77.05 42.84
C ARG A 35 -7.02 -76.20 41.65
N GLY A 36 -8.11 -75.43 41.80
CA GLY A 36 -8.66 -74.59 40.71
C GLY A 36 -8.94 -73.13 41.06
N GLN A 37 -8.94 -72.75 42.34
CA GLN A 37 -9.27 -71.38 42.74
C GLN A 37 -8.12 -70.40 42.45
N ALA A 38 -6.86 -70.83 42.63
CA ALA A 38 -5.69 -70.00 42.31
C ALA A 38 -5.59 -69.68 40.82
N SER A 39 -5.96 -70.60 39.92
CA SER A 39 -5.96 -70.34 38.47
C SER A 39 -7.07 -69.36 38.05
N ILE A 40 -8.25 -69.42 38.69
CA ILE A 40 -9.33 -68.45 38.44
C ILE A 40 -8.91 -67.05 38.91
N PHE A 41 -8.27 -66.97 40.08
CA PHE A 41 -7.78 -65.69 40.60
C PHE A 41 -6.69 -65.08 39.71
N ILE A 42 -5.72 -65.89 39.26
CA ILE A 42 -4.68 -65.44 38.32
C ILE A 42 -5.30 -65.02 36.98
N GLY A 43 -6.29 -65.76 36.47
CA GLY A 43 -7.00 -65.40 35.24
C GLY A 43 -7.71 -64.05 35.35
N LEU A 44 -8.41 -63.79 36.45
CA LEU A 44 -9.08 -62.51 36.70
C LEU A 44 -8.08 -61.36 36.89
N MET A 45 -6.97 -61.60 37.59
CA MET A 45 -5.91 -60.61 37.79
C MET A 45 -5.20 -60.28 36.47
N LEU A 46 -4.91 -61.26 35.63
CA LEU A 46 -4.29 -61.06 34.33
C LEU A 46 -5.25 -60.31 33.39
N MET A 47 -6.53 -60.67 33.37
CA MET A 47 -7.54 -60.01 32.53
C MET A 47 -7.73 -58.54 32.93
N THR A 48 -7.80 -58.25 34.23
CA THR A 48 -7.87 -56.86 34.72
C THR A 48 -6.60 -56.07 34.38
N PHE A 49 -5.41 -56.66 34.54
CA PHE A 49 -4.15 -56.03 34.14
C PHE A 49 -4.11 -55.71 32.64
N LEU A 50 -4.55 -56.63 31.78
CA LEU A 50 -4.63 -56.40 30.33
C LEU A 50 -5.62 -55.29 29.98
N LEU A 51 -6.76 -55.20 30.67
CA LEU A 51 -7.73 -54.12 30.47
C LEU A 51 -7.14 -52.76 30.88
N PHE A 52 -6.46 -52.67 32.02
CA PHE A 52 -5.76 -51.45 32.44
C PHE A 52 -4.64 -51.08 31.47
N PHE A 53 -3.86 -52.05 31.00
CA PHE A 53 -2.81 -51.82 30.01
C PHE A 53 -3.41 -51.26 28.69
N ALA A 54 -4.46 -51.89 28.16
CA ALA A 54 -5.15 -51.41 26.97
C ALA A 54 -5.74 -50.00 27.17
N PHE A 55 -6.30 -49.71 28.35
CA PHE A 55 -6.79 -48.38 28.71
C PHE A 55 -5.69 -47.33 28.74
N VAL A 56 -4.53 -47.63 29.34
CA VAL A 56 -3.37 -46.72 29.39
C VAL A 56 -2.83 -46.46 27.99
N VAL A 57 -2.71 -47.50 27.14
CA VAL A 57 -2.26 -47.34 25.74
C VAL A 57 -3.25 -46.49 24.94
N ASN A 58 -4.56 -46.75 25.05
CA ASN A 58 -5.59 -45.94 24.40
C ASN A 58 -5.54 -44.48 24.85
N THR A 59 -5.37 -44.24 26.16
CA THR A 59 -5.26 -42.89 26.72
C THR A 59 -4.00 -42.19 26.22
N GLY A 60 -2.85 -42.89 26.17
CA GLY A 60 -1.60 -42.37 25.63
C GLY A 60 -1.71 -41.99 24.16
N MET A 61 -2.30 -42.86 23.33
CA MET A 61 -2.58 -42.56 21.92
C MET A 61 -3.51 -41.36 21.75
N LEU A 62 -4.56 -41.26 22.58
CA LEU A 62 -5.53 -40.16 22.53
C LEU A 62 -4.88 -38.82 22.92
N VAL A 63 -4.06 -38.80 23.97
CA VAL A 63 -3.33 -37.60 24.40
C VAL A 63 -2.32 -37.17 23.33
N ASN A 64 -1.56 -38.10 22.77
CA ASN A 64 -0.63 -37.81 21.66
C ASN A 64 -1.37 -37.25 20.43
N ALA A 65 -2.48 -37.88 20.03
CA ALA A 65 -3.31 -37.40 18.94
C ALA A 65 -3.86 -35.99 19.23
N LYS A 66 -4.28 -35.71 20.46
CA LYS A 66 -4.80 -34.39 20.86
C LYS A 66 -3.71 -33.31 20.81
N ILE A 67 -2.49 -33.58 21.29
CA ILE A 67 -1.37 -32.65 21.22
C ILE A 67 -1.01 -32.36 19.75
N ASN A 68 -0.91 -33.41 18.93
CA ASN A 68 -0.63 -33.25 17.50
C ASN A 68 -1.72 -32.45 16.79
N LEU A 69 -3.00 -32.66 17.15
CA LEU A 69 -4.12 -31.89 16.60
C LEU A 69 -4.06 -30.42 16.99
N GLN A 70 -3.68 -30.12 18.23
CA GLN A 70 -3.52 -28.74 18.68
C GLN A 70 -2.36 -28.04 17.95
N ASN A 71 -1.19 -28.68 17.87
CA ASN A 71 -0.04 -28.14 17.14
C ASN A 71 -0.37 -27.88 15.66
N ALA A 72 -1.12 -28.79 15.02
CA ALA A 72 -1.60 -28.61 13.66
C ALA A 72 -2.59 -27.44 13.53
N ALA A 73 -3.51 -27.27 14.49
CA ALA A 73 -4.44 -26.15 14.51
C ALA A 73 -3.71 -24.81 14.69
N ASP A 74 -2.71 -24.75 15.57
CA ASP A 74 -1.89 -23.56 15.79
C ASP A 74 -1.09 -23.20 14.51
N LEU A 75 -0.49 -24.19 13.85
CA LEU A 75 0.21 -23.95 12.59
C LEU A 75 -0.74 -23.49 11.47
N ALA A 76 -1.97 -24.02 11.41
CA ALA A 76 -2.99 -23.55 10.47
C ALA A 76 -3.41 -22.11 10.74
N ALA A 77 -3.67 -21.76 12.00
CA ALA A 77 -3.98 -20.38 12.39
C ALA A 77 -2.83 -19.43 12.02
N TYR A 78 -1.60 -19.84 12.31
CA TYR A 78 -0.39 -19.07 11.99
C TYR A 78 -0.23 -18.85 10.48
N SER A 79 -0.37 -19.91 9.67
CA SER A 79 -0.23 -19.86 8.22
C SER A 79 -1.30 -18.97 7.57
N GLY A 80 -2.56 -19.07 8.01
CA GLY A 80 -3.61 -18.20 7.49
C GLY A 80 -3.44 -16.73 7.89
N ALA A 81 -3.00 -16.47 9.12
CA ALA A 81 -2.66 -15.11 9.56
C ALA A 81 -1.42 -14.56 8.82
N ALA A 82 -0.42 -15.39 8.53
CA ALA A 82 0.74 -14.99 7.74
C ALA A 82 0.33 -14.51 6.33
N GLN A 83 -0.59 -15.23 5.68
CA GLN A 83 -1.12 -14.81 4.38
C GLN A 83 -1.88 -13.48 4.48
N GLN A 84 -2.71 -13.29 5.50
CA GLN A 84 -3.39 -12.01 5.73
C GLN A 84 -2.39 -10.86 5.94
N ALA A 85 -1.34 -11.08 6.74
CA ALA A 85 -0.31 -10.09 6.99
C ALA A 85 0.46 -9.71 5.72
N ARG A 86 0.74 -10.68 4.83
CA ARG A 86 1.31 -10.40 3.50
C ARG A 86 0.42 -9.46 2.68
N THR A 87 -0.88 -9.71 2.61
CA THR A 87 -1.82 -8.84 1.87
C THR A 87 -1.94 -7.45 2.51
N LEU A 88 -1.94 -7.36 3.85
CA LEU A 88 -1.91 -6.07 4.55
C LEU A 88 -0.65 -5.26 4.21
N ASN A 89 0.50 -5.92 4.09
CA ASN A 89 1.75 -5.28 3.68
C ASN A 89 1.65 -4.76 2.24
N GLN A 90 1.11 -5.55 1.31
CA GLN A 90 0.88 -5.11 -0.07
C GLN A 90 -0.04 -3.88 -0.14
N ILE A 91 -1.14 -3.86 0.63
CA ILE A 91 -2.02 -2.70 0.74
C ILE A 91 -1.25 -1.47 1.26
N SER A 92 -0.42 -1.64 2.28
CA SER A 92 0.37 -0.53 2.84
C SER A 92 1.36 0.05 1.82
N PHE A 93 2.00 -0.80 1.01
CA PHE A 93 2.93 -0.35 -0.03
C PHE A 93 2.21 0.39 -1.14
N LEU A 94 1.07 -0.13 -1.61
CA LEU A 94 0.23 0.57 -2.58
C LEU A 94 -0.27 1.91 -2.06
N ASN A 95 -0.62 1.99 -0.78
CA ASN A 95 -1.06 3.23 -0.15
C ASN A 95 0.08 4.28 -0.10
N TYR A 96 1.33 3.83 0.07
CA TYR A 96 2.49 4.72 -0.08
C TYR A 96 2.75 5.10 -1.54
N GLU A 97 2.49 4.21 -2.50
CA GLU A 97 2.56 4.56 -3.92
C GLU A 97 1.55 5.63 -4.34
N MET A 98 0.33 5.62 -3.77
CA MET A 98 -0.64 6.73 -3.92
C MET A 98 -0.02 8.03 -3.41
N ARG A 99 0.58 7.99 -2.21
CA ARG A 99 1.29 9.15 -1.65
C ARG A 99 2.41 9.66 -2.56
N ARG A 100 3.18 8.77 -3.20
CA ARG A 100 4.24 9.12 -4.15
C ARG A 100 3.69 9.74 -5.43
N ALA A 101 2.61 9.21 -5.98
CA ALA A 101 1.93 9.76 -7.15
C ALA A 101 1.46 11.21 -6.87
N TYR A 102 0.89 11.45 -5.69
CA TYR A 102 0.53 12.81 -5.27
C TYR A 102 1.75 13.73 -5.11
N LYS A 103 2.85 13.28 -4.49
CA LYS A 103 4.11 14.05 -4.42
C LYS A 103 4.69 14.39 -5.79
N LYS A 104 4.68 13.44 -6.72
CA LYS A 104 5.13 13.64 -8.11
C LYS A 104 4.31 14.76 -8.76
N PHE A 105 3.00 14.75 -8.58
CA PHE A 105 2.13 15.83 -9.04
C PHE A 105 2.46 17.17 -8.38
N LEU A 106 2.65 17.21 -7.05
CA LEU A 106 3.01 18.45 -6.34
C LEU A 106 4.34 19.01 -6.82
N PHE A 107 5.32 18.16 -7.11
CA PHE A 107 6.58 18.61 -7.68
C PHE A 107 6.39 19.21 -9.07
N ARG A 108 5.61 18.57 -9.94
CA ARG A 108 5.25 19.13 -11.25
C ARG A 108 4.57 20.49 -11.09
N TYR A 109 3.62 20.57 -10.16
CA TYR A 109 2.83 21.76 -9.94
C TYR A 109 3.65 22.91 -9.32
N TYR A 110 4.23 22.71 -8.13
CA TYR A 110 4.94 23.74 -7.36
C TYR A 110 6.32 24.07 -7.92
N VAL A 111 7.08 23.06 -8.37
CA VAL A 111 8.46 23.27 -8.82
C VAL A 111 8.50 23.52 -10.31
N LEU A 112 8.09 22.55 -11.13
CA LEU A 112 8.22 22.68 -12.59
C LEU A 112 7.34 23.81 -13.13
N GLY A 113 6.07 23.82 -12.74
CA GLY A 113 5.10 24.80 -13.20
C GLY A 113 5.41 26.25 -12.80
N ASN A 114 6.21 26.47 -11.75
CA ASN A 114 6.51 27.82 -11.26
C ASN A 114 7.97 28.25 -11.51
N MET A 115 8.88 27.38 -11.96
CA MET A 115 10.32 27.71 -12.05
C MET A 115 10.66 28.87 -13.01
N ALA A 116 9.78 29.17 -13.97
CA ALA A 116 9.94 30.31 -14.88
C ALA A 116 9.64 31.66 -14.20
N GLN A 117 8.95 31.66 -13.07
CA GLN A 117 8.47 32.88 -12.44
C GLN A 117 9.60 33.67 -11.78
N LYS A 118 9.35 34.96 -11.59
CA LYS A 118 10.28 35.86 -10.88
C LYS A 118 10.24 35.60 -9.37
N SER A 119 9.07 35.30 -8.82
CA SER A 119 8.86 34.97 -7.40
C SER A 119 9.36 33.57 -7.00
N PHE A 120 9.79 32.74 -7.95
CA PHE A 120 10.23 31.38 -7.65
C PHE A 120 11.50 31.36 -6.78
N PRO A 121 11.50 30.62 -5.65
CA PRO A 121 12.59 30.64 -4.67
C PRO A 121 13.83 29.89 -5.16
N ARG A 122 14.66 30.56 -5.98
CA ARG A 122 15.94 29.99 -6.48
C ARG A 122 17.02 29.92 -5.38
N SER A 123 17.04 30.92 -4.50
CA SER A 123 17.84 30.96 -3.28
C SER A 123 16.88 30.99 -2.10
N GLY A 124 17.05 30.08 -1.13
CA GLY A 124 16.08 29.77 -0.08
C GLY A 124 15.32 30.97 0.51
N GLY A 125 14.04 30.74 0.79
CA GLY A 125 13.11 31.72 1.36
C GLY A 125 12.16 31.06 2.33
N SER A 126 11.51 31.84 3.20
CA SER A 126 10.51 31.35 4.13
C SER A 126 9.11 31.78 3.69
N GLY A 127 8.14 30.87 3.77
CA GLY A 127 6.73 31.20 3.54
C GLY A 127 6.13 30.51 2.31
N PRO A 128 4.86 30.82 1.99
CA PRO A 128 4.09 30.17 0.94
C PRO A 128 4.60 30.52 -0.46
N MET A 129 4.40 29.60 -1.41
CA MET A 129 4.56 29.91 -2.82
C MET A 129 3.38 30.77 -3.28
N LEU A 130 3.70 31.93 -3.86
CA LEU A 130 2.71 32.80 -4.49
C LEU A 130 3.15 33.06 -5.92
N TRP A 131 2.21 32.93 -6.85
CA TRP A 131 2.45 33.42 -8.20
C TRP A 131 2.42 34.95 -8.21
N SER A 132 3.49 35.53 -8.77
CA SER A 132 3.62 36.97 -8.98
C SER A 132 4.34 37.20 -10.32
N PRO A 133 3.65 37.69 -11.37
CA PRO A 133 4.27 37.89 -12.68
C PRO A 133 5.35 38.98 -12.62
N ASP A 134 5.05 40.14 -12.03
CA ASP A 134 5.96 41.28 -11.98
C ASP A 134 6.74 41.42 -10.65
N GLY A 135 6.35 40.65 -9.62
CA GLY A 135 6.86 40.77 -8.25
C GLY A 135 6.11 41.79 -7.39
N SER A 136 5.04 42.38 -7.91
CA SER A 136 4.17 43.34 -7.20
C SER A 136 2.71 42.90 -7.12
N THR A 137 2.26 42.06 -8.06
CA THR A 137 0.90 41.51 -8.12
C THR A 137 0.89 40.06 -7.65
N ASP A 138 0.52 39.81 -6.40
CA ASP A 138 0.51 38.45 -5.85
C ASP A 138 -0.87 37.80 -5.96
N TYR A 139 -0.94 36.66 -6.65
CA TYR A 139 -2.19 35.93 -6.90
C TYR A 139 -2.49 34.84 -5.87
N GLN A 140 -1.66 34.71 -4.83
CA GLN A 140 -1.91 33.92 -3.61
C GLN A 140 -2.03 32.40 -3.77
N VAL A 141 -1.96 31.96 -5.01
CA VAL A 141 -1.96 30.57 -5.43
C VAL A 141 -0.71 30.32 -6.28
N PRO A 142 -0.11 29.13 -6.21
CA PRO A 142 0.81 28.68 -7.25
C PRO A 142 0.06 28.55 -8.58
N ALA A 143 0.74 28.80 -9.70
CA ALA A 143 0.15 28.69 -11.03
C ALA A 143 1.15 28.14 -12.03
N VAL A 144 0.69 27.25 -12.91
CA VAL A 144 1.54 26.67 -13.97
C VAL A 144 1.77 27.69 -15.07
N CYS A 145 3.02 28.08 -15.25
CA CYS A 145 3.50 28.86 -16.38
C CYS A 145 4.89 28.36 -16.79
N MET A 146 4.96 27.70 -17.94
CA MET A 146 6.20 27.17 -18.49
C MET A 146 6.73 28.09 -19.57
N ILE A 147 8.04 28.16 -19.75
CA ILE A 147 8.68 28.79 -20.91
C ILE A 147 9.57 27.78 -21.63
N PHE A 148 9.63 27.87 -22.95
CA PHE A 148 10.46 27.00 -23.80
C PHE A 148 11.64 27.76 -24.43
N ASN A 149 11.72 29.07 -24.20
CA ASN A 149 12.80 29.94 -24.67
C ASN A 149 13.43 30.63 -23.47
N GLY A 150 14.77 30.58 -23.37
CA GLY A 150 15.51 31.23 -22.28
C GLY A 150 15.62 32.75 -22.40
N LYS A 151 15.31 33.34 -23.56
CA LYS A 151 15.44 34.78 -23.81
C LYS A 151 14.17 35.57 -23.49
N ASP A 152 13.00 34.97 -23.73
CA ASP A 152 11.71 35.64 -23.62
C ASP A 152 10.84 34.94 -22.58
N ASN A 153 10.67 35.57 -21.41
CA ASN A 153 9.92 35.01 -20.31
C ASN A 153 8.57 35.70 -20.11
N TYR A 154 7.55 35.21 -20.82
CA TYR A 154 6.19 35.73 -20.70
C TYR A 154 5.54 35.45 -19.34
N CYS A 155 6.06 34.51 -18.54
CA CYS A 155 5.56 34.26 -17.19
C CYS A 155 5.85 35.41 -16.21
N GLN A 156 6.67 36.38 -16.63
CA GLN A 156 7.01 37.57 -15.87
C GLN A 156 6.27 38.84 -16.34
N ILE A 157 5.31 38.69 -17.25
CA ILE A 157 4.57 39.80 -17.84
C ILE A 157 3.16 39.83 -17.25
N ALA A 158 2.76 40.95 -16.66
CA ALA A 158 1.42 41.14 -16.10
C ALA A 158 0.37 41.42 -17.19
N ALA A 159 0.76 42.16 -18.23
CA ALA A 159 -0.04 42.37 -19.42
C ALA A 159 0.85 42.63 -20.63
N LEU A 160 0.53 42.01 -21.77
CA LEU A 160 1.12 42.37 -23.04
C LEU A 160 0.26 43.46 -23.68
N GLN A 161 0.82 44.67 -23.79
CA GLN A 161 0.12 45.82 -24.36
C GLN A 161 -0.27 45.57 -25.82
N LYS A 162 -1.42 46.09 -26.22
CA LYS A 162 -1.91 46.06 -27.60
C LYS A 162 -1.06 46.91 -28.54
N ILE A 163 -1.03 46.51 -29.81
CA ILE A 163 -0.43 47.31 -30.88
C ILE A 163 -1.51 48.26 -31.42
N ASN A 164 -1.33 49.57 -31.16
CA ASN A 164 -2.25 50.60 -31.66
C ASN A 164 -2.01 50.85 -33.15
N ALA A 165 -2.94 50.41 -34.00
CA ALA A 165 -2.93 50.76 -35.42
C ALA A 165 -3.38 52.23 -35.63
N PRO A 166 -2.69 53.02 -36.47
CA PRO A 166 -3.08 54.40 -36.75
C PRO A 166 -4.47 54.46 -37.42
N PRO A 167 -5.21 55.58 -37.25
CA PRO A 167 -6.51 55.77 -37.89
C PRO A 167 -6.39 55.67 -39.41
N ALA A 168 -7.44 55.14 -40.07
CA ALA A 168 -7.42 54.98 -41.52
C ALA A 168 -7.39 56.35 -42.21
N ASN A 169 -6.38 56.58 -43.06
CA ASN A 169 -6.32 57.74 -43.95
C ASN A 169 -6.43 57.27 -45.41
N PRO A 170 -7.58 57.52 -46.08
CA PRO A 170 -7.80 57.04 -47.45
C PRO A 170 -6.92 57.73 -48.50
N LEU A 171 -6.25 58.84 -48.14
CA LEU A 171 -5.40 59.62 -49.06
C LEU A 171 -3.93 59.17 -49.03
N ASP A 172 -3.56 58.26 -48.14
CA ASP A 172 -2.18 57.80 -47.99
C ASP A 172 -2.10 56.27 -48.09
N ALA A 173 -1.69 55.79 -49.26
CA ALA A 173 -1.51 54.38 -49.55
C ALA A 173 -0.48 53.71 -48.60
N ILE A 174 0.52 54.46 -48.12
CA ILE A 174 1.53 53.96 -47.19
C ILE A 174 0.89 53.70 -45.82
N THR A 175 0.05 54.62 -45.34
CA THR A 175 -0.67 54.43 -44.06
C THR A 175 -1.63 53.23 -44.12
N THR A 176 -2.24 52.99 -45.27
CA THR A 176 -3.14 51.84 -45.48
C THR A 176 -2.37 50.51 -45.40
N VAL A 177 -1.21 50.41 -46.05
CA VAL A 177 -0.36 49.21 -45.99
C VAL A 177 0.23 48.99 -44.59
N LEU A 178 0.74 50.04 -43.94
CA LEU A 178 1.27 49.96 -42.57
C LEU A 178 0.19 49.51 -41.59
N ARG A 179 -1.03 50.06 -41.70
CA ARG A 179 -2.18 49.63 -40.89
C ARG A 179 -2.49 48.15 -41.08
N ALA A 180 -2.51 47.65 -42.32
CA ALA A 180 -2.75 46.24 -42.58
C ALA A 180 -1.68 45.33 -41.95
N GLN A 181 -0.40 45.75 -41.98
CA GLN A 181 0.68 45.02 -41.31
C GLN A 181 0.55 45.05 -39.78
N LEU A 182 0.22 46.20 -39.18
CA LEU A 182 0.02 46.32 -37.73
C LEU A 182 -1.17 45.48 -37.24
N LEU A 183 -2.27 45.43 -38.01
CA LEU A 183 -3.41 44.57 -37.70
C LEU A 183 -3.04 43.08 -37.81
N ASN A 184 -2.19 42.69 -38.77
CA ASN A 184 -1.69 41.32 -38.86
C ASN A 184 -0.76 40.96 -37.69
N LEU A 185 0.11 41.88 -37.26
CA LEU A 185 0.96 41.70 -36.08
C LEU A 185 0.12 41.58 -34.80
N GLU A 186 -0.93 42.38 -34.67
CA GLU A 186 -1.85 42.33 -33.54
C GLU A 186 -2.62 41.00 -33.50
N LYS A 187 -3.09 40.51 -34.65
CA LYS A 187 -3.70 39.18 -34.75
C LYS A 187 -2.72 38.07 -34.36
N LEU A 188 -1.46 38.18 -34.78
CA LEU A 188 -0.42 37.23 -34.38
C LEU A 188 -0.14 37.29 -32.87
N ARG A 189 -0.14 38.49 -32.28
CA ARG A 189 -0.03 38.71 -30.84
C ARG A 189 -1.15 38.00 -30.08
N GLU A 190 -2.40 38.23 -30.46
CA GLU A 190 -3.58 37.58 -29.85
C GLU A 190 -3.52 36.05 -29.98
N GLN A 191 -3.15 35.55 -31.16
CA GLN A 191 -2.98 34.11 -31.40
C GLN A 191 -1.88 33.51 -30.52
N ASN A 192 -0.76 34.20 -30.35
CA ASN A 192 0.33 33.76 -29.50
C ASN A 192 -0.07 33.75 -28.01
N CYS A 193 -0.75 34.81 -27.52
CA CYS A 193 -1.30 34.85 -26.17
C CYS A 193 -2.21 33.64 -25.90
N ALA A 194 -3.16 33.40 -26.81
CA ALA A 194 -4.10 32.28 -26.69
C ALA A 194 -3.40 30.91 -26.80
N SER A 195 -2.34 30.81 -27.61
CA SER A 195 -1.57 29.56 -27.74
C SER A 195 -0.76 29.25 -26.48
N ILE A 196 -0.16 30.27 -25.85
CA ILE A 196 0.59 30.13 -24.60
C ILE A 196 -0.35 29.68 -23.47
N ALA A 197 -1.50 30.36 -23.34
CA ALA A 197 -2.53 30.00 -22.39
C ALA A 197 -2.95 28.54 -22.54
N LYS A 198 -3.31 28.13 -23.77
CA LYS A 198 -3.68 26.74 -24.07
C LYS A 198 -2.56 25.76 -23.74
N ALA A 199 -1.29 26.11 -23.97
CA ALA A 199 -0.18 25.23 -23.64
C ALA A 199 -0.02 25.00 -22.13
N ASN A 200 -0.13 26.05 -21.30
CA ASN A 200 -0.05 25.95 -19.84
C ASN A 200 -1.22 25.12 -19.27
N THR A 201 -2.45 25.43 -19.69
CA THR A 201 -3.65 24.70 -19.26
C THR A 201 -3.59 23.26 -19.74
N PHE A 202 -3.18 23.01 -20.98
CA PHE A 202 -3.06 21.65 -21.52
C PHE A 202 -2.00 20.82 -20.79
N LEU A 203 -0.84 21.42 -20.44
CA LEU A 203 0.17 20.74 -19.64
C LEU A 203 -0.36 20.36 -18.25
N LEU A 204 -1.06 21.28 -17.57
CA LEU A 204 -1.68 20.99 -16.28
C LEU A 204 -2.74 19.89 -16.40
N MET A 205 -3.54 19.91 -17.47
CA MET A 205 -4.48 18.84 -17.78
C MET A 205 -3.79 17.50 -18.00
N LEU A 206 -2.63 17.45 -18.67
CA LEU A 206 -1.86 16.22 -18.81
C LEU A 206 -1.37 15.71 -17.45
N TRP A 207 -0.84 16.58 -16.59
CA TRP A 207 -0.39 16.18 -15.25
C TRP A 207 -1.52 15.64 -14.36
N MET A 208 -2.77 16.07 -14.59
CA MET A 208 -3.93 15.58 -13.86
C MET A 208 -4.59 14.34 -14.50
N TYR A 209 -4.79 14.35 -15.81
CA TYR A 209 -5.72 13.45 -16.52
C TYR A 209 -5.05 12.60 -17.61
N ASN A 210 -3.73 12.67 -17.83
CA ASN A 210 -3.10 11.88 -18.89
C ASN A 210 -3.30 10.38 -18.66
N THR A 211 -3.82 9.70 -19.68
CA THR A 211 -4.07 8.24 -19.66
C THR A 211 -3.11 7.47 -20.57
N ASP A 212 -2.37 8.18 -21.44
CA ASP A 212 -1.41 7.57 -22.36
C ASP A 212 0.01 8.05 -22.00
N PRO A 213 0.77 7.26 -21.23
CA PRO A 213 2.13 7.65 -20.84
C PRO A 213 3.09 7.73 -22.04
N SER A 214 2.75 7.07 -23.16
CA SER A 214 3.58 7.00 -24.37
C SER A 214 3.21 8.04 -25.44
N PHE A 215 2.05 8.69 -25.29
CA PHE A 215 1.47 9.57 -26.30
C PHE A 215 1.34 8.92 -27.69
N ALA A 216 1.08 7.61 -27.74
CA ALA A 216 0.90 6.86 -28.97
C ALA A 216 -0.40 7.22 -29.71
N SER A 217 -1.45 7.63 -28.98
CA SER A 217 -2.77 7.94 -29.55
C SER A 217 -3.13 9.43 -29.45
N VAL A 218 -2.26 10.30 -29.95
CA VAL A 218 -2.50 11.76 -29.95
C VAL A 218 -3.22 12.20 -31.22
N ASP A 219 -4.25 13.03 -31.08
CA ASP A 219 -4.90 13.67 -32.23
C ASP A 219 -3.84 14.48 -33.03
N PRO A 220 -3.76 14.31 -34.36
CA PRO A 220 -2.82 15.03 -35.22
C PRO A 220 -2.70 16.53 -34.91
N LYS A 221 -3.80 17.18 -34.51
CA LYS A 221 -3.84 18.62 -34.15
C LYS A 221 -2.96 18.99 -32.96
N PHE A 222 -2.77 18.07 -32.01
CA PHE A 222 -1.96 18.30 -30.81
C PHE A 222 -0.54 17.74 -30.93
N THR A 223 -0.18 17.07 -32.03
CA THR A 223 1.12 16.40 -32.20
C THR A 223 2.31 17.34 -31.93
N THR A 224 2.28 18.56 -32.45
CA THR A 224 3.37 19.53 -32.23
C THR A 224 3.48 19.93 -30.76
N LEU A 225 2.35 20.18 -30.11
CA LEU A 225 2.30 20.54 -28.69
C LEU A 225 2.72 19.38 -27.80
N VAL A 226 2.23 18.17 -28.08
CA VAL A 226 2.63 16.97 -27.33
C VAL A 226 4.09 16.64 -27.54
N ASN A 227 4.64 16.82 -28.74
CA ASN A 227 6.08 16.63 -28.96
C ASN A 227 6.94 17.61 -28.15
N LEU A 228 6.44 18.83 -27.91
CA LEU A 228 7.08 19.81 -27.04
C LEU A 228 6.96 19.41 -25.56
N LEU A 229 5.82 18.88 -25.16
CA LEU A 229 5.49 18.59 -23.75
C LEU A 229 5.82 17.17 -23.29
N LYS A 230 6.07 16.22 -24.19
CA LYS A 230 6.22 14.79 -23.85
C LYS A 230 7.29 14.50 -22.80
N ASN A 231 8.35 15.32 -22.76
CA ASN A 231 9.42 15.17 -21.78
C ASN A 231 9.03 15.66 -20.37
N LEU A 232 8.03 16.55 -20.28
CA LEU A 232 7.53 17.13 -19.03
C LEU A 232 6.30 16.40 -18.50
N ALA A 233 5.51 15.83 -19.41
CA ALA A 233 4.23 15.20 -19.12
C ALA A 233 4.21 13.69 -19.38
N GLY A 234 5.36 13.08 -19.70
CA GLY A 234 5.49 11.63 -19.73
C GLY A 234 4.99 11.04 -18.41
N ASP A 235 4.36 9.86 -18.47
CA ASP A 235 3.69 9.16 -17.37
C ASP A 235 2.18 9.45 -17.23
N LEU A 236 1.49 8.59 -16.48
CA LEU A 236 0.09 8.78 -16.15
C LEU A 236 -0.12 10.09 -15.37
N GLY A 237 -1.27 10.71 -15.61
CA GLY A 237 -1.76 11.80 -14.79
C GLY A 237 -2.12 11.31 -13.39
N LEU A 238 -2.19 12.25 -12.44
CA LEU A 238 -2.52 11.97 -11.04
C LEU A 238 -3.82 11.14 -10.92
N ILE A 239 -4.91 11.59 -11.54
CA ILE A 239 -6.24 10.98 -11.35
C ILE A 239 -6.28 9.53 -11.88
N PRO A 240 -5.87 9.24 -13.13
CA PRO A 240 -5.70 7.87 -13.60
C PRO A 240 -4.85 6.99 -12.67
N ARG A 241 -3.70 7.49 -12.21
CA ARG A 241 -2.80 6.71 -11.35
C ARG A 241 -3.44 6.37 -10.00
N GLU A 242 -4.05 7.36 -9.34
CA GLU A 242 -4.73 7.17 -8.05
C GLU A 242 -5.94 6.23 -8.16
N LEU A 243 -6.73 6.34 -9.24
CA LEU A 243 -7.86 5.45 -9.48
C LEU A 243 -7.41 3.98 -9.62
N LEU A 244 -6.36 3.73 -10.41
CA LEU A 244 -5.85 2.38 -10.60
C LEU A 244 -5.27 1.78 -9.31
N LEU A 245 -4.52 2.57 -8.54
CA LEU A 245 -3.99 2.13 -7.24
C LEU A 245 -5.12 1.87 -6.23
N SER A 246 -6.14 2.74 -6.21
CA SER A 246 -7.35 2.57 -5.39
C SER A 246 -8.09 1.26 -5.70
N PHE A 247 -8.27 0.92 -6.98
CA PHE A 247 -8.88 -0.36 -7.36
C PHE A 247 -8.05 -1.57 -6.91
N ARG A 248 -6.71 -1.51 -7.04
CA ARG A 248 -5.83 -2.57 -6.53
C ARG A 248 -6.00 -2.76 -5.03
N ILE A 249 -6.03 -1.67 -4.26
CA ILE A 249 -6.23 -1.73 -2.80
C ILE A 249 -7.60 -2.33 -2.44
N LYS A 250 -8.69 -1.90 -3.10
CA LYS A 250 -10.03 -2.45 -2.90
C LYS A 250 -10.13 -3.93 -3.25
N THR A 251 -9.42 -4.37 -4.28
CA THR A 251 -9.34 -5.79 -4.65
C THR A 251 -8.62 -6.61 -3.57
N LEU A 252 -7.50 -6.10 -3.03
CA LEU A 252 -6.81 -6.76 -1.91
C LEU A 252 -7.65 -6.75 -0.61
N GLU A 253 -8.41 -5.68 -0.36
CA GLU A 253 -9.38 -5.62 0.74
C GLU A 253 -10.46 -6.71 0.60
N LYS A 254 -10.99 -6.90 -0.61
CA LYS A 254 -11.94 -7.98 -0.93
C LYS A 254 -11.36 -9.36 -0.63
N TYR A 255 -10.09 -9.60 -0.95
CA TYR A 255 -9.42 -10.87 -0.65
C TYR A 255 -9.22 -11.11 0.85
N LEU A 256 -8.86 -10.08 1.61
CA LEU A 256 -8.80 -10.19 3.06
C LEU A 256 -10.18 -10.51 3.67
N ASN A 257 -11.22 -9.90 3.13
CA ASN A 257 -12.62 -10.08 3.53
C ASN A 257 -13.31 -11.28 2.86
N ALA A 258 -12.56 -12.17 2.20
CA ALA A 258 -13.11 -13.40 1.62
C ALA A 258 -13.85 -14.23 2.68
N ALA A 259 -15.03 -14.72 2.30
CA ALA A 259 -15.94 -15.45 3.17
C ALA A 259 -15.26 -16.67 3.82
N PRO A 260 -15.59 -16.98 5.09
CA PRO A 260 -15.01 -18.13 5.78
C PRO A 260 -15.37 -19.45 5.10
N GLN A 261 -14.41 -20.36 5.02
CA GLN A 261 -14.63 -21.70 4.51
C GLN A 261 -14.88 -22.68 5.66
N VAL A 262 -15.97 -23.44 5.55
CA VAL A 262 -16.36 -24.50 6.50
C VAL A 262 -16.17 -25.87 5.82
N GLY A 263 -15.83 -26.90 6.60
CA GLY A 263 -15.68 -28.27 6.14
C GLY A 263 -14.58 -28.42 5.09
N VAL A 264 -13.47 -27.71 5.25
CA VAL A 264 -12.35 -27.78 4.32
C VAL A 264 -11.63 -29.10 4.52
N ASP A 265 -11.67 -29.95 3.49
CA ASP A 265 -10.90 -31.18 3.36
C ASP A 265 -9.92 -31.08 2.17
N ILE A 266 -9.14 -32.14 1.93
CA ILE A 266 -8.17 -32.16 0.83
C ILE A 266 -8.84 -32.05 -0.55
N GLY A 267 -10.08 -32.56 -0.70
CA GLY A 267 -10.85 -32.46 -1.94
C GLY A 267 -11.26 -31.03 -2.22
N LYS A 268 -11.80 -30.34 -1.22
CA LYS A 268 -12.15 -28.92 -1.26
C LYS A 268 -10.93 -28.05 -1.51
N VAL A 269 -9.77 -28.35 -0.91
CA VAL A 269 -8.52 -27.63 -1.23
C VAL A 269 -8.13 -27.76 -2.70
N ARG A 270 -8.29 -28.94 -3.31
CA ARG A 270 -8.04 -29.11 -4.76
C ARG A 270 -9.00 -28.26 -5.59
N LEU A 271 -10.28 -28.20 -5.21
CA LEU A 271 -11.28 -27.35 -5.87
C LEU A 271 -10.94 -25.87 -5.73
N LEU A 272 -10.57 -25.40 -4.53
CA LEU A 272 -10.17 -24.02 -4.27
C LEU A 272 -8.92 -23.62 -5.06
N ARG A 273 -7.94 -24.52 -5.21
CA ARG A 273 -6.75 -24.30 -6.05
C ARG A 273 -7.07 -24.23 -7.54
N SER A 274 -8.12 -24.91 -7.99
CA SER A 274 -8.59 -24.87 -9.38
C SER A 274 -9.61 -23.75 -9.65
N ALA A 275 -9.93 -22.92 -8.65
CA ALA A 275 -10.86 -21.82 -8.83
C ALA A 275 -10.30 -20.78 -9.82
N PRO A 276 -11.16 -19.98 -10.50
CA PRO A 276 -10.71 -18.92 -11.41
C PRO A 276 -9.76 -17.91 -10.75
N ASP A 277 -9.96 -17.66 -9.45
CA ASP A 277 -9.07 -16.86 -8.62
C ASP A 277 -8.56 -17.70 -7.42
N PRO A 278 -7.46 -18.45 -7.60
CA PRO A 278 -6.91 -19.27 -6.52
C PRO A 278 -6.27 -18.43 -5.42
N ILE A 279 -5.91 -17.17 -5.70
CA ILE A 279 -5.19 -16.32 -4.74
C ILE A 279 -6.14 -15.76 -3.69
N ALA A 280 -7.39 -15.47 -4.07
CA ALA A 280 -8.45 -15.17 -3.11
C ALA A 280 -8.67 -16.30 -2.07
N GLN A 281 -8.30 -17.54 -2.40
CA GLN A 281 -8.45 -18.72 -1.53
C GLN A 281 -7.14 -19.16 -0.87
N GLU A 282 -6.02 -18.48 -1.12
CA GLU A 282 -4.69 -18.88 -0.65
C GLU A 282 -4.62 -18.97 0.88
N ARG A 283 -5.32 -18.06 1.59
CA ARG A 283 -5.43 -18.07 3.06
C ARG A 283 -5.91 -19.42 3.58
N THR A 284 -7.06 -19.89 3.09
CA THR A 284 -7.67 -21.15 3.52
C THR A 284 -6.85 -22.35 3.08
N VAL A 285 -6.34 -22.32 1.85
CA VAL A 285 -5.52 -23.41 1.28
C VAL A 285 -4.25 -23.61 2.09
N ASN A 286 -3.51 -22.54 2.39
CA ASN A 286 -2.25 -22.62 3.13
C ASN A 286 -2.48 -22.99 4.60
N ALA A 287 -3.54 -22.47 5.24
CA ALA A 287 -3.93 -22.86 6.59
C ALA A 287 -4.22 -24.37 6.67
N PHE A 288 -5.06 -24.91 5.78
CA PHE A 288 -5.39 -26.33 5.79
C PHE A 288 -4.17 -27.21 5.51
N LEU A 289 -3.36 -26.88 4.49
CA LEU A 289 -2.21 -27.71 4.13
C LEU A 289 -1.13 -27.71 5.22
N SER A 290 -0.97 -26.60 5.94
CA SER A 290 -0.07 -26.53 7.10
C SER A 290 -0.52 -27.48 8.21
N ALA A 291 -1.82 -27.49 8.55
CA ALA A 291 -2.37 -28.47 9.49
C ALA A 291 -2.22 -29.91 8.97
N TYR A 292 -2.65 -30.16 7.74
CA TYR A 292 -2.69 -31.49 7.13
C TYR A 292 -1.31 -32.15 7.10
N ASN A 293 -0.27 -31.42 6.67
CA ASN A 293 1.10 -31.92 6.61
C ASN A 293 1.70 -32.16 8.01
N THR A 294 1.20 -31.48 9.05
CA THR A 294 1.67 -31.65 10.44
C THR A 294 1.08 -32.87 11.11
N LEU A 295 -0.16 -33.26 10.77
CA LEU A 295 -0.85 -34.38 11.41
C LEU A 295 -0.26 -35.76 11.05
N GLY A 296 0.41 -35.87 9.89
CA GLY A 296 1.03 -37.09 9.39
C GLY A 296 0.03 -38.23 9.09
N GLU A 297 0.43 -39.19 8.26
CA GLU A 297 -0.47 -40.28 7.82
C GLU A 297 -0.77 -41.33 8.89
N ASN A 298 0.01 -41.37 9.98
CA ASN A 298 -0.04 -42.49 10.94
C ASN A 298 -1.05 -42.29 12.09
N SER A 299 -1.47 -41.06 12.37
CA SER A 299 -2.31 -40.75 13.55
C SER A 299 -3.79 -40.55 13.21
N PHE A 300 -4.10 -40.15 11.97
CA PHE A 300 -5.44 -39.79 11.51
C PHE A 300 -5.67 -40.31 10.11
N ALA A 301 -6.89 -40.77 9.80
CA ALA A 301 -7.24 -41.12 8.43
C ALA A 301 -7.31 -39.84 7.57
N SER A 302 -6.74 -39.86 6.37
CA SER A 302 -6.60 -38.67 5.51
C SER A 302 -7.94 -38.04 5.10
N ASP A 303 -9.00 -38.85 5.07
CA ASP A 303 -10.38 -38.45 4.76
C ASP A 303 -11.16 -37.95 5.99
N SER A 304 -10.54 -37.99 7.18
CA SER A 304 -11.19 -37.61 8.44
C SER A 304 -10.82 -36.22 8.95
N ILE A 305 -9.93 -35.50 8.26
CA ILE A 305 -9.40 -34.19 8.67
C ILE A 305 -10.23 -33.08 8.00
N PHE A 306 -10.86 -32.24 8.83
CA PHE A 306 -11.66 -31.11 8.38
C PHE A 306 -11.26 -29.83 9.12
N MET A 307 -11.21 -28.71 8.41
CA MET A 307 -10.97 -27.39 8.97
C MET A 307 -12.17 -26.46 8.74
N ASP A 308 -12.58 -25.74 9.78
CA ASP A 308 -13.57 -24.67 9.70
C ASP A 308 -12.90 -23.34 10.06
N GLU A 309 -13.03 -22.33 9.21
CA GLU A 309 -12.63 -20.96 9.55
C GLU A 309 -13.67 -20.30 10.48
N LEU A 310 -13.21 -19.73 11.59
CA LEU A 310 -14.04 -19.11 12.63
C LEU A 310 -13.94 -17.57 12.56
N ILE A 311 -14.30 -17.01 11.41
CA ILE A 311 -14.19 -15.58 11.11
C ILE A 311 -15.59 -14.94 11.17
N PRO A 312 -15.74 -13.70 11.69
CA PRO A 312 -17.03 -13.03 11.77
C PRO A 312 -17.65 -12.84 10.38
N THR A 313 -18.88 -13.33 10.22
CA THR A 313 -19.68 -13.15 9.00
C THR A 313 -20.51 -11.88 9.10
N GLY A 314 -20.16 -10.85 8.34
CA GLY A 314 -21.03 -9.72 8.07
C GLY A 314 -21.90 -9.94 6.84
N ASN A 315 -22.85 -9.03 6.60
CA ASN A 315 -23.78 -9.09 5.45
C ASN A 315 -23.08 -9.08 4.07
N LYS A 316 -21.78 -8.75 4.01
CA LYS A 316 -20.96 -8.69 2.78
C LYS A 316 -19.78 -9.68 2.80
N GLY A 317 -19.80 -10.70 3.65
CA GLY A 317 -18.68 -11.62 3.84
C GLY A 317 -17.93 -11.37 5.15
N ALA A 318 -16.65 -11.77 5.23
CA ALA A 318 -15.88 -11.55 6.45
C ALA A 318 -15.61 -10.06 6.66
N SER A 319 -15.82 -9.53 7.87
CA SER A 319 -15.51 -8.12 8.19
C SER A 319 -14.18 -8.03 8.92
N LEU A 320 -13.11 -8.50 8.27
CA LEU A 320 -11.76 -8.59 8.85
C LEU A 320 -10.98 -7.28 8.79
N ILE A 321 -11.28 -6.47 7.78
CA ILE A 321 -10.73 -5.13 7.60
C ILE A 321 -11.79 -4.24 6.96
N LYS A 322 -11.76 -2.96 7.32
CA LYS A 322 -12.46 -1.91 6.60
C LYS A 322 -11.47 -0.79 6.34
N LEU A 323 -11.30 -0.46 5.07
CA LEU A 323 -10.49 0.65 4.63
C LEU A 323 -11.40 1.84 4.37
N ASN A 324 -11.07 2.98 4.95
CA ASN A 324 -11.74 4.24 4.69
C ASN A 324 -10.86 5.06 3.74
N GLU A 325 -11.48 5.62 2.72
CA GLU A 325 -10.82 6.48 1.74
C GLU A 325 -10.44 7.82 2.36
N ILE A 326 -9.22 8.27 2.08
CA ILE A 326 -8.77 9.64 2.36
C ILE A 326 -8.98 10.43 1.08
N LYS A 327 -9.98 11.30 1.07
CA LYS A 327 -10.33 12.11 -0.09
C LYS A 327 -9.82 13.53 0.07
N ALA A 328 -9.52 14.18 -1.05
CA ALA A 328 -9.24 15.61 -1.09
C ALA A 328 -9.81 16.23 -2.36
N ALA A 329 -10.46 17.37 -2.22
CA ALA A 329 -10.86 18.20 -3.35
C ALA A 329 -10.01 19.47 -3.37
N PHE A 330 -9.40 19.77 -4.52
CA PHE A 330 -8.54 20.94 -4.67
C PHE A 330 -8.64 21.55 -6.07
N ASP A 331 -8.25 22.82 -6.13
CA ASP A 331 -8.09 23.58 -7.36
C ASP A 331 -6.60 23.70 -7.67
N VAL A 332 -6.28 23.58 -8.96
CA VAL A 332 -4.98 23.95 -9.49
C VAL A 332 -5.14 25.00 -10.58
N TYR A 333 -4.14 25.86 -10.70
CA TYR A 333 -4.23 27.03 -11.56
C TYR A 333 -3.16 26.97 -12.65
N ALA A 334 -3.55 27.36 -13.85
CA ALA A 334 -2.63 27.65 -14.94
C ALA A 334 -2.73 29.13 -15.31
N VAL A 335 -1.61 29.68 -15.77
CA VAL A 335 -1.58 31.04 -16.30
C VAL A 335 -2.23 31.06 -17.68
N ASP A 336 -3.29 31.86 -17.78
CA ASP A 336 -4.05 32.15 -18.99
C ASP A 336 -3.77 33.61 -19.41
N PHE A 337 -3.96 33.89 -20.68
CA PHE A 337 -3.87 35.22 -21.26
C PHE A 337 -5.19 35.47 -21.98
N GLU A 338 -6.16 36.01 -21.25
CA GLU A 338 -7.39 36.46 -21.86
C GLU A 338 -7.08 37.65 -22.78
N ALA A 339 -7.09 37.39 -24.09
CA ALA A 339 -7.36 38.44 -25.06
C ALA A 339 -8.84 38.79 -24.86
N GLY A 340 -9.13 39.77 -24.01
CA GLY A 340 -10.51 40.23 -23.83
C GLY A 340 -11.14 40.49 -25.21
N SER A 341 -12.42 40.22 -25.39
CA SER A 341 -13.13 40.27 -26.69
C SER A 341 -13.16 41.68 -27.32
N GLY A 342 -12.00 42.18 -27.76
CA GLY A 342 -11.85 43.38 -28.56
C GLY A 342 -12.29 43.07 -29.99
N ASN A 343 -12.86 44.06 -30.66
CA ASN A 343 -12.98 43.98 -32.12
C ASN A 343 -11.63 44.41 -32.73
N SER A 344 -11.42 44.11 -34.01
CA SER A 344 -10.20 44.50 -34.75
C SER A 344 -9.90 46.02 -34.74
N ASN A 345 -10.87 46.85 -34.32
CA ASN A 345 -10.73 48.30 -34.22
C ASN A 345 -10.40 48.79 -32.80
N ASN A 346 -10.53 47.95 -31.79
CA ASN A 346 -10.15 48.24 -30.41
C ASN A 346 -9.64 46.95 -29.74
N PRO A 347 -8.42 46.50 -30.13
CA PRO A 347 -7.79 45.37 -29.47
C PRO A 347 -7.65 45.66 -27.98
N LYS A 348 -7.70 44.61 -27.17
CA LYS A 348 -7.47 44.67 -25.72
C LYS A 348 -6.07 44.14 -25.41
N ASP A 349 -5.46 44.64 -24.34
CA ASP A 349 -4.22 44.09 -23.83
C ASP A 349 -4.41 42.60 -23.49
N CYS A 350 -3.39 41.76 -23.71
CA CYS A 350 -3.46 40.39 -23.21
C CYS A 350 -3.12 40.49 -21.73
N THR A 351 -4.13 40.51 -20.87
CA THR A 351 -3.93 40.55 -19.42
C THR A 351 -3.80 39.14 -18.90
N THR A 352 -2.86 38.94 -17.98
CA THR A 352 -2.64 37.63 -17.40
C THR A 352 -3.76 37.31 -16.41
N THR A 353 -4.46 36.20 -16.65
CA THR A 353 -5.54 35.67 -15.82
C THR A 353 -5.17 34.28 -15.32
N LEU A 354 -5.92 33.77 -14.35
CA LEU A 354 -5.75 32.41 -13.86
C LEU A 354 -6.92 31.54 -14.29
N GLN A 355 -6.60 30.45 -14.98
CA GLN A 355 -7.57 29.41 -15.27
C GLN A 355 -7.48 28.33 -14.20
N ALA A 356 -8.56 28.14 -13.45
CA ALA A 356 -8.66 27.07 -12.47
C ALA A 356 -9.11 25.77 -13.15
N ILE A 357 -8.44 24.67 -12.80
CA ILE A 357 -8.88 23.30 -13.04
C ILE A 357 -9.16 22.70 -11.67
N SER A 358 -10.42 22.39 -11.41
CA SER A 358 -10.88 21.83 -10.15
C SER A 358 -11.02 20.33 -10.23
N THR A 359 -10.59 19.61 -9.21
CA THR A 359 -11.05 18.22 -9.02
C THR A 359 -12.55 18.22 -8.72
N PRO A 360 -13.28 17.12 -8.94
CA PRO A 360 -14.67 17.02 -8.51
C PRO A 360 -14.87 17.20 -7.00
N GLU A 361 -16.10 17.57 -6.60
CA GLU A 361 -16.47 17.79 -5.19
C GLU A 361 -16.50 16.51 -4.36
N SER A 362 -16.71 15.37 -5.01
CA SER A 362 -16.61 14.05 -4.39
C SER A 362 -15.22 13.77 -3.81
N GLY A 363 -14.20 14.52 -4.26
CA GLY A 363 -12.82 14.41 -3.83
C GLY A 363 -12.08 13.26 -4.50
N LEU A 364 -10.80 13.48 -4.79
CA LEU A 364 -9.90 12.44 -5.26
C LEU A 364 -9.43 11.60 -4.08
N THR A 365 -9.51 10.26 -4.21
CA THR A 365 -8.94 9.36 -3.20
C THR A 365 -7.42 9.39 -3.31
N LEU A 366 -6.75 9.89 -2.28
CA LEU A 366 -5.29 10.05 -2.21
C LEU A 366 -4.63 9.06 -1.23
N GLY A 367 -5.43 8.15 -0.67
CA GLY A 367 -4.96 7.08 0.20
C GLY A 367 -6.09 6.42 0.96
N PHE A 368 -5.72 5.50 1.83
CA PHE A 368 -6.60 4.75 2.70
C PHE A 368 -6.06 4.75 4.12
N TYR A 369 -6.98 4.68 5.09
CA TYR A 369 -6.65 4.32 6.46
C TYR A 369 -7.48 3.14 6.94
N LYS A 370 -6.88 2.30 7.77
CA LYS A 370 -7.58 1.18 8.40
C LYS A 370 -8.48 1.68 9.53
N ASP A 371 -9.74 1.22 9.54
CA ASP A 371 -10.66 1.47 10.66
C ASP A 371 -10.13 0.81 11.96
N PRO A 372 -9.80 1.59 13.01
CA PRO A 372 -9.24 1.03 14.24
C PRO A 372 -10.26 0.24 15.07
N GLN A 373 -11.56 0.34 14.76
CA GLN A 373 -12.61 -0.39 15.46
C GLN A 373 -12.70 -1.86 15.07
N ILE A 374 -12.11 -2.24 13.92
CA ILE A 374 -12.19 -3.60 13.39
C ILE A 374 -10.89 -4.33 13.68
N LEU A 375 -10.97 -5.34 14.55
CA LEU A 375 -9.87 -6.23 14.86
C LEU A 375 -9.70 -7.27 13.75
N THR A 376 -8.54 -7.26 13.10
CA THR A 376 -8.17 -8.30 12.13
C THR A 376 -7.56 -9.49 12.87
N TYR A 377 -8.12 -10.68 12.71
CA TYR A 377 -7.58 -11.93 13.24
C TYR A 377 -7.93 -13.10 12.30
N TYR A 378 -7.27 -14.24 12.49
CA TYR A 378 -7.59 -15.49 11.83
C TYR A 378 -7.77 -16.58 12.87
N ALA A 379 -8.92 -17.26 12.84
CA ALA A 379 -9.23 -18.34 13.78
C ALA A 379 -9.72 -19.56 13.02
N VAL A 380 -9.36 -20.74 13.51
CA VAL A 380 -9.71 -22.02 12.89
C VAL A 380 -10.17 -23.02 13.95
N ARG A 381 -11.04 -23.93 13.53
CA ARG A 381 -11.39 -25.16 14.23
C ARG A 381 -10.99 -26.35 13.38
N LEU A 382 -10.11 -27.18 13.90
CA LEU A 382 -9.67 -28.41 13.25
C LEU A 382 -10.41 -29.60 13.87
N LYS A 383 -10.95 -30.48 13.04
CA LYS A 383 -11.64 -31.72 13.42
C LYS A 383 -10.92 -32.90 12.79
N ALA A 384 -10.66 -33.94 13.56
CA ALA A 384 -10.08 -35.17 13.03
C ALA A 384 -10.62 -36.40 13.78
N LYS A 385 -10.76 -37.55 13.10
CA LYS A 385 -11.13 -38.80 13.77
C LYS A 385 -9.87 -39.59 14.13
N ALA A 386 -9.61 -39.75 15.42
CA ALA A 386 -8.49 -40.53 15.92
C ALA A 386 -8.86 -42.03 15.96
N LYS A 387 -8.00 -42.87 15.38
CA LYS A 387 -8.14 -44.33 15.44
C LYS A 387 -7.53 -44.85 16.73
N VAL A 388 -8.38 -45.33 17.65
CA VAL A 388 -7.95 -45.87 18.94
C VAL A 388 -7.99 -47.40 18.87
N MET A 389 -6.83 -48.07 19.02
CA MET A 389 -6.71 -49.52 18.74
C MET A 389 -7.66 -50.40 19.55
N PHE A 390 -7.93 -50.07 20.81
CA PHE A 390 -8.75 -50.91 21.71
C PHE A 390 -10.01 -50.19 22.20
N SER A 391 -10.51 -49.20 21.46
CA SER A 391 -11.76 -48.51 21.84
C SER A 391 -12.98 -49.32 21.41
N PRO A 392 -13.90 -49.68 22.33
CA PRO A 392 -15.17 -50.32 21.96
C PRO A 392 -16.14 -49.33 21.29
N PHE A 393 -15.84 -48.03 21.32
CA PHE A 393 -16.71 -46.96 20.82
C PHE A 393 -16.39 -46.53 19.37
N GLY A 394 -15.43 -47.18 18.72
CA GLY A 394 -14.95 -46.80 17.39
C GLY A 394 -14.06 -45.57 17.40
N ASP A 395 -13.97 -44.90 16.24
CA ASP A 395 -13.15 -43.71 16.06
C ASP A 395 -13.73 -42.51 16.82
N MET A 396 -12.87 -41.77 17.50
CA MET A 396 -13.26 -40.61 18.31
C MET A 396 -12.98 -39.30 17.55
N GLU A 397 -14.00 -38.43 17.43
CA GLU A 397 -13.81 -37.09 16.85
C GLU A 397 -13.12 -36.17 17.86
N LEU A 398 -11.91 -35.71 17.51
CA LEU A 398 -11.16 -34.71 18.25
C LEU A 398 -11.36 -33.33 17.62
N LYS A 399 -11.34 -32.30 18.46
CA LYS A 399 -11.48 -30.89 18.05
C LYS A 399 -10.36 -30.06 18.67
N ALA A 400 -9.74 -29.22 17.87
CA ALA A 400 -8.76 -28.23 18.31
C ALA A 400 -9.15 -26.86 17.77
N TYR A 401 -8.80 -25.82 18.53
CA TYR A 401 -9.11 -24.43 18.21
C TYR A 401 -7.85 -23.61 18.32
N ALA A 402 -7.63 -22.73 17.36
CA ALA A 402 -6.48 -21.83 17.36
C ALA A 402 -6.87 -20.49 16.75
N ALA A 403 -6.23 -19.43 17.22
CA ALA A 403 -6.37 -18.10 16.67
C ALA A 403 -5.02 -17.37 16.65
N ALA A 404 -4.81 -16.59 15.60
CA ALA A 404 -3.62 -15.80 15.39
C ALA A 404 -3.99 -14.42 14.84
N GLN A 405 -3.30 -13.39 15.31
CA GLN A 405 -3.46 -12.03 14.82
C GLN A 405 -2.39 -11.74 13.76
N PRO A 406 -2.78 -11.38 12.53
CA PRO A 406 -1.85 -10.88 11.55
C PRO A 406 -1.39 -9.49 11.97
N PHE A 407 -0.09 -9.31 12.00
CA PHE A 407 0.50 -8.01 12.14
C PHE A 407 0.97 -7.52 10.80
N GLY A 408 0.05 -6.75 10.21
CA GLY A 408 0.28 -6.01 8.99
C GLY A 408 0.90 -4.66 9.25
N SER A 409 1.40 -4.11 8.17
CA SER A 409 2.02 -2.80 8.08
C SER A 409 1.06 -1.64 8.35
N ARG A 410 1.62 -0.45 8.61
CA ARG A 410 0.86 0.78 8.86
C ARG A 410 0.11 1.20 7.58
N ILE A 411 -1.20 0.96 7.54
CA ILE A 411 -2.08 1.41 6.43
C ILE A 411 -2.63 2.78 6.79
N GLY A 412 -1.81 3.80 6.58
CA GLY A 412 -2.17 5.21 6.71
C GLY A 412 -2.58 5.64 8.14
N PRO A 413 -2.22 6.85 8.57
CA PRO A 413 -2.85 7.45 9.73
C PRO A 413 -4.31 7.79 9.39
N PRO A 414 -5.25 7.70 10.34
CA PRO A 414 -6.53 8.39 10.17
C PRO A 414 -6.23 9.88 10.04
N LEU A 415 -6.56 10.46 8.90
CA LEU A 415 -6.48 11.90 8.68
C LEU A 415 -7.87 12.47 9.00
N PRO A 416 -8.09 13.02 10.21
CA PRO A 416 -9.41 13.46 10.65
C PRO A 416 -9.91 14.70 9.91
N ASP A 417 -9.07 15.33 9.08
CA ASP A 417 -9.38 16.53 8.33
C ASP A 417 -8.62 16.53 6.99
N ASP A 418 -9.31 16.85 5.90
CA ASP A 418 -8.77 17.00 4.54
C ASP A 418 -7.62 18.01 4.52
N SER A 419 -7.56 18.90 5.51
CA SER A 419 -6.54 19.94 5.67
C SER A 419 -5.09 19.44 5.64
N LEU A 420 -4.82 18.15 5.81
CA LEU A 420 -3.45 17.61 5.69
C LEU A 420 -3.01 17.39 4.24
N LEU A 421 -3.94 17.35 3.29
CA LEU A 421 -3.69 17.15 1.87
C LEU A 421 -3.91 18.42 1.05
N VAL A 422 -4.50 19.44 1.65
CA VAL A 422 -4.85 20.70 0.99
C VAL A 422 -4.76 21.86 1.97
N ARG A 423 -4.45 23.05 1.49
CA ARG A 423 -4.47 24.28 2.29
C ARG A 423 -5.51 25.25 1.75
N LYS A 424 -6.00 26.15 2.60
CA LYS A 424 -6.78 27.30 2.11
C LYS A 424 -5.88 28.23 1.31
N ALA A 425 -6.44 28.86 0.29
CA ALA A 425 -5.79 30.01 -0.32
C ALA A 425 -5.61 31.11 0.73
N ILE A 426 -4.53 31.87 0.60
CA ILE A 426 -4.33 33.06 1.41
C ILE A 426 -5.29 34.11 0.87
N ALA A 427 -5.95 34.89 1.73
CA ALA A 427 -6.82 35.99 1.32
C ALA A 427 -6.18 37.32 1.76
N LYS A 428 -5.46 38.00 0.87
CA LYS A 428 -4.96 39.36 1.10
C LYS A 428 -4.92 40.21 -0.17
N GLY A 429 -5.56 41.38 -0.15
CA GLY A 429 -5.31 42.44 -1.13
C GLY A 429 -6.35 42.57 -2.23
N LYS A 430 -6.45 43.79 -2.78
CA LYS A 430 -7.31 44.13 -3.91
C LYS A 430 -6.71 43.50 -5.17
N PHE A 431 -7.26 42.38 -5.60
CA PHE A 431 -6.94 41.78 -6.89
C PHE A 431 -7.25 42.78 -8.02
N GLY A 432 -6.36 42.88 -9.00
CA GLY A 432 -6.59 43.71 -10.20
C GLY A 432 -7.70 43.19 -11.12
N ALA A 433 -8.21 41.98 -10.88
CA ALA A 433 -9.40 41.40 -11.50
C ALA A 433 -9.89 40.22 -10.62
N ASP A 434 -11.19 39.99 -10.54
CA ASP A 434 -11.88 39.02 -9.67
C ASP A 434 -11.44 37.55 -9.88
N VAL A 435 -10.25 37.14 -9.41
CA VAL A 435 -9.94 35.72 -9.27
C VAL A 435 -10.66 35.20 -8.02
N THR A 436 -11.88 34.70 -8.22
CA THR A 436 -12.61 34.02 -7.15
C THR A 436 -11.96 32.66 -6.92
N ILE A 437 -11.11 32.56 -5.90
CA ILE A 437 -10.56 31.27 -5.45
C ILE A 437 -11.72 30.47 -4.84
N ARG A 438 -12.14 29.42 -5.55
CA ARG A 438 -13.33 28.65 -5.19
C ARG A 438 -13.03 27.61 -4.11
N ARG A 439 -11.86 26.96 -4.13
CA ARG A 439 -11.51 25.86 -3.21
C ARG A 439 -10.08 25.93 -2.66
N GLN A 440 -9.65 24.81 -2.09
CA GLN A 440 -8.35 24.62 -1.46
C GLN A 440 -7.27 24.30 -2.49
N ILE A 441 -6.01 24.49 -2.13
CA ILE A 441 -4.82 24.27 -2.96
C ILE A 441 -4.14 22.99 -2.49
N PRO A 442 -3.67 22.10 -3.38
CA PRO A 442 -3.01 20.87 -2.97
C PRO A 442 -1.76 21.16 -2.15
N ASN A 443 -1.56 20.49 -1.01
CA ASN A 443 -0.38 20.65 -0.15
C ASN A 443 -0.09 19.34 0.59
N LEU A 444 1.14 19.16 1.09
CA LEU A 444 1.48 18.01 1.94
C LEU A 444 2.45 18.42 3.04
N PRO A 445 2.34 17.86 4.25
CA PRO A 445 3.37 18.02 5.27
C PRO A 445 4.67 17.29 4.88
N VAL A 446 5.80 17.86 5.30
CA VAL A 446 7.14 17.31 5.11
C VAL A 446 7.80 17.01 6.45
N GLN A 447 7.73 17.93 7.39
CA GLN A 447 8.26 17.79 8.76
C GLN A 447 7.17 17.32 9.73
N GLU A 448 7.56 16.73 10.87
CA GLU A 448 6.59 16.33 11.91
C GLU A 448 5.84 17.50 12.54
N SER A 449 6.50 18.68 12.59
CA SER A 449 5.93 19.94 13.09
C SER A 449 5.02 20.65 12.08
N ASP A 450 4.94 20.18 10.84
CA ASP A 450 4.09 20.80 9.83
C ASP A 450 2.62 20.59 10.19
N SER A 451 1.93 21.71 10.46
CA SER A 451 0.49 21.70 10.66
C SER A 451 -0.23 21.73 9.31
N ALA A 452 -1.19 20.82 9.15
CA ALA A 452 -2.14 20.69 8.05
C ALA A 452 -2.52 22.00 7.34
N ALA A 453 -3.04 22.98 8.08
CA ALA A 453 -3.70 24.15 7.50
C ALA A 453 -2.79 25.38 7.27
N GLY A 454 -1.48 25.29 7.56
CA GLY A 454 -0.60 26.47 7.52
C GLY A 454 -0.06 26.77 6.13
N ALA A 455 -0.35 27.96 5.59
CA ALA A 455 0.35 28.46 4.41
C ALA A 455 1.86 28.59 4.68
N GLY A 456 2.69 28.21 3.71
CA GLY A 456 4.15 28.19 3.87
C GLY A 456 4.69 27.05 4.74
N LYS A 457 3.88 26.01 4.98
CA LYS A 457 4.32 24.76 5.62
C LYS A 457 4.22 23.61 4.63
N GLY A 458 5.08 22.61 4.82
CA GLY A 458 5.13 21.47 3.92
C GLY A 458 5.54 21.84 2.49
N TRP A 459 4.91 21.25 1.48
CA TRP A 459 5.26 21.45 0.07
C TRP A 459 5.09 22.88 -0.43
N ASP A 460 4.24 23.68 0.22
CA ASP A 460 4.07 25.11 -0.08
C ASP A 460 5.21 25.99 0.47
N ASN A 461 6.16 25.44 1.25
CA ASN A 461 7.28 26.20 1.79
C ASN A 461 8.35 26.48 0.71
N GLN A 462 8.69 27.77 0.52
CA GLN A 462 9.74 28.23 -0.39
C GLN A 462 11.10 27.55 -0.19
N GLU A 463 11.47 27.23 1.05
CA GLU A 463 12.70 26.50 1.34
C GLU A 463 12.67 25.10 0.72
N ILE A 464 11.52 24.41 0.86
CA ILE A 464 11.33 23.06 0.35
C ILE A 464 11.41 23.05 -1.18
N MET A 465 10.72 23.98 -1.85
CA MET A 465 10.79 24.11 -3.30
C MET A 465 12.19 24.48 -3.80
N SER A 466 12.91 25.36 -3.10
CA SER A 466 14.28 25.75 -3.47
C SER A 466 15.21 24.54 -3.46
N GLN A 467 15.07 23.69 -2.44
CA GLN A 467 15.86 22.48 -2.30
C GLN A 467 15.50 21.41 -3.35
N LEU A 468 14.20 21.25 -3.65
CA LEU A 468 13.73 20.39 -4.74
C LEU A 468 14.14 20.92 -6.13
N TYR A 469 14.28 22.23 -6.30
CA TYR A 469 14.83 22.82 -7.52
C TYR A 469 16.33 22.52 -7.67
N LYS A 470 17.09 22.65 -6.58
CA LYS A 470 18.52 22.31 -6.55
C LYS A 470 18.78 20.83 -6.86
N SER A 471 17.86 19.92 -6.54
CA SER A 471 18.05 18.50 -6.90
C SER A 471 17.97 18.24 -8.42
N MET A 472 17.37 19.16 -9.19
CA MET A 472 17.40 19.09 -10.65
C MET A 472 18.67 19.69 -11.26
N GLN A 473 19.26 20.70 -10.63
CA GLN A 473 20.35 21.48 -11.22
C GLN A 473 21.65 21.35 -10.43
N THR A 474 22.72 20.92 -11.11
CA THR A 474 24.08 21.02 -10.58
C THR A 474 24.68 22.41 -10.77
N ASP A 475 24.21 23.17 -11.77
CA ASP A 475 24.63 24.54 -12.09
C ASP A 475 23.45 25.38 -12.62
N LEU A 476 23.35 26.64 -12.18
CA LEU A 476 22.25 27.58 -12.48
C LEU A 476 22.17 27.97 -13.97
N LEU A 477 23.25 27.76 -14.73
CA LEU A 477 23.34 28.17 -16.14
C LEU A 477 23.18 27.01 -17.13
N THR A 478 23.14 25.76 -16.66
CA THR A 478 22.98 24.60 -17.55
C THR A 478 21.51 24.36 -17.93
N PRO A 479 21.20 24.15 -19.23
CA PRO A 479 19.86 23.71 -19.65
C PRO A 479 19.42 22.46 -18.87
N ILE A 480 18.19 22.46 -18.39
CA ILE A 480 17.62 21.31 -17.67
C ILE A 480 17.34 20.21 -18.70
N GLN A 481 18.06 19.10 -18.60
CA GLN A 481 17.86 17.92 -19.44
C GLN A 481 16.83 16.97 -18.83
N ARG A 482 16.44 15.92 -19.57
CA ARG A 482 15.44 14.94 -19.10
C ARG A 482 15.88 14.26 -17.80
N GLU A 483 17.15 13.91 -17.72
CA GLU A 483 17.78 13.23 -16.59
C GLU A 483 17.67 14.08 -15.32
N ASN A 484 17.73 15.41 -15.45
CA ASN A 484 17.54 16.34 -14.34
C ASN A 484 16.12 16.30 -13.79
N PHE A 485 15.11 16.18 -14.66
CA PHE A 485 13.72 16.01 -14.22
C PHE A 485 13.53 14.68 -13.50
N GLU A 486 14.09 13.58 -14.01
CA GLU A 486 14.02 12.27 -13.35
C GLU A 486 14.65 12.30 -11.96
N ARG A 487 15.81 12.98 -11.80
CA ARG A 487 16.43 13.20 -10.48
C ARG A 487 15.54 14.02 -9.55
N GLY A 488 14.94 15.10 -10.07
CA GLY A 488 13.98 15.92 -9.34
C GLY A 488 12.76 15.11 -8.88
N TYR A 489 12.17 14.32 -9.77
CA TYR A 489 11.06 13.42 -9.46
C TYR A 489 11.44 12.39 -8.41
N HIS A 490 12.61 11.77 -8.53
CA HIS A 490 13.09 10.80 -7.55
C HIS A 490 13.24 11.44 -6.16
N ALA A 491 13.87 12.61 -6.06
CA ALA A 491 14.02 13.34 -4.81
C ALA A 491 12.66 13.75 -4.20
N ALA A 492 11.75 14.22 -5.05
CA ALA A 492 10.38 14.61 -4.68
C ALA A 492 9.54 13.44 -4.14
N MET A 493 9.65 12.27 -4.76
CA MET A 493 8.93 11.06 -4.35
C MET A 493 9.59 10.32 -3.19
N GLY A 494 10.80 10.73 -2.80
CA GLY A 494 11.51 10.20 -1.64
C GLY A 494 10.70 10.39 -0.34
N PRO A 495 10.87 9.50 0.64
CA PRO A 495 10.13 9.56 1.89
C PRO A 495 10.62 10.71 2.77
N ASN A 496 9.69 11.34 3.50
CA ASN A 496 9.97 12.49 4.36
C ASN A 496 9.75 12.19 5.86
N PRO A 497 10.25 13.02 6.79
CA PRO A 497 10.08 12.84 8.24
C PRO A 497 8.64 12.59 8.68
N TRP A 498 7.69 13.33 8.10
CA TRP A 498 6.29 13.15 8.44
C TRP A 498 5.77 11.73 8.11
N GLU A 499 6.31 11.07 7.08
CA GLU A 499 5.85 9.75 6.64
C GLU A 499 6.45 8.58 7.42
N GLY A 500 7.66 8.72 8.00
CA GLY A 500 8.39 7.61 8.60
C GLY A 500 7.63 6.83 9.67
N THR A 501 6.77 7.52 10.44
CA THR A 501 5.94 6.89 11.48
C THR A 501 4.54 6.47 11.01
N ARG A 502 4.16 6.85 9.79
CA ARG A 502 2.75 6.84 9.31
C ARG A 502 2.50 5.87 8.15
N TYR A 503 3.49 5.71 7.30
CA TYR A 503 3.43 4.82 6.14
C TYR A 503 4.44 3.70 6.26
N ASN A 504 4.18 2.65 5.49
CA ASN A 504 5.09 1.55 5.35
C ASN A 504 5.80 1.63 4.00
N ILE A 505 7.12 1.67 4.04
CA ILE A 505 7.93 1.96 2.86
C ILE A 505 8.90 0.81 2.65
N LEU A 506 8.86 0.22 1.45
CA LEU A 506 9.82 -0.82 1.04
C LEU A 506 11.24 -0.24 1.03
N ASN A 507 12.19 -0.94 1.63
CA ASN A 507 13.62 -0.62 1.56
C ASN A 507 14.47 -1.90 1.59
N ASP A 508 15.64 -1.89 0.94
CA ASP A 508 16.64 -2.98 0.99
C ASP A 508 18.01 -2.46 1.45
N THR A 509 18.05 -1.28 2.05
CA THR A 509 19.27 -0.53 2.37
C THR A 509 20.12 -1.14 3.48
N VAL A 510 19.51 -1.93 4.37
CA VAL A 510 20.22 -2.69 5.40
C VAL A 510 20.15 -4.17 5.01
N PRO A 511 21.29 -4.89 4.90
CA PRO A 511 21.32 -6.28 4.49
C PRO A 511 20.41 -7.14 5.39
N ASP A 512 19.31 -7.64 4.83
CA ASP A 512 18.49 -8.67 5.45
C ASP A 512 18.79 -10.00 4.74
N PRO A 513 19.32 -11.01 5.45
CA PRO A 513 19.67 -12.29 4.81
C PRO A 513 18.45 -13.09 4.33
N PHE A 514 17.23 -12.70 4.72
CA PHE A 514 16.01 -13.44 4.41
C PHE A 514 15.15 -12.77 3.33
N MET A 515 15.21 -11.46 3.19
CA MET A 515 14.32 -10.70 2.33
C MET A 515 15.09 -9.68 1.49
N VAL A 516 14.95 -9.81 0.17
CA VAL A 516 15.35 -8.81 -0.81
C VAL A 516 14.08 -8.43 -1.56
N ASN A 517 13.61 -7.21 -1.36
CA ASN A 517 12.34 -6.76 -1.94
C ASN A 517 12.50 -6.29 -3.38
N PHE A 518 13.65 -5.69 -3.70
CA PHE A 518 13.95 -5.09 -4.98
C PHE A 518 14.91 -5.97 -5.80
N ASP A 519 14.63 -6.10 -7.09
CA ASP A 519 15.51 -6.79 -8.01
C ASP A 519 16.80 -5.98 -8.30
N THR A 520 17.63 -6.51 -9.21
CA THR A 520 18.86 -5.83 -9.66
C THR A 520 18.59 -4.48 -10.34
N GLN A 521 17.37 -4.27 -10.84
CA GLN A 521 16.93 -3.02 -11.45
C GLN A 521 16.26 -2.08 -10.45
N LYS A 522 16.27 -2.42 -9.15
CA LYS A 522 15.65 -1.65 -8.08
C LYS A 522 14.13 -1.57 -8.18
N ASN A 523 13.51 -2.62 -8.74
CA ASN A 523 12.06 -2.75 -8.85
C ASN A 523 11.56 -3.89 -7.95
N ALA A 524 10.51 -3.64 -7.19
CA ALA A 524 9.75 -4.65 -6.46
C ALA A 524 8.47 -4.97 -7.23
N ALA A 525 8.25 -6.25 -7.54
CA ALA A 525 7.02 -6.71 -8.18
C ALA A 525 6.05 -7.23 -7.13
N LEU A 526 4.90 -6.59 -6.98
CA LEU A 526 3.84 -7.03 -6.08
C LEU A 526 2.65 -7.54 -6.88
N TRP A 527 2.15 -8.72 -6.51
CA TRP A 527 0.87 -9.19 -7.00
C TRP A 527 -0.25 -8.38 -6.34
N ALA A 528 -0.96 -7.58 -7.11
CA ALA A 528 -2.02 -6.71 -6.66
C ALA A 528 -2.92 -6.39 -7.84
N PRO A 529 -3.82 -7.30 -8.26
CA PRO A 529 -4.60 -7.12 -9.46
C PRO A 529 -5.55 -5.93 -9.31
N ILE A 530 -5.79 -5.20 -10.41
CA ILE A 530 -6.72 -4.06 -10.41
C ILE A 530 -8.14 -4.55 -10.10
N PHE A 531 -8.52 -5.70 -10.68
CA PHE A 531 -9.78 -6.39 -10.43
C PHE A 531 -9.54 -7.88 -10.25
N PRO A 532 -10.38 -8.58 -9.48
CA PRO A 532 -10.35 -10.03 -9.39
C PRO A 532 -10.39 -10.70 -10.77
N PRO A 533 -9.62 -11.77 -11.02
CA PRO A 533 -9.63 -12.49 -12.30
C PRO A 533 -11.00 -12.94 -12.79
N ASP A 534 -11.93 -13.24 -11.88
CA ASP A 534 -13.32 -13.61 -12.16
C ASP A 534 -14.21 -12.43 -12.57
N GLU A 535 -13.81 -11.19 -12.27
CA GLU A 535 -14.56 -9.96 -12.58
C GLU A 535 -14.03 -9.20 -13.80
N MET A 536 -13.01 -9.73 -14.50
CA MET A 536 -12.39 -9.05 -15.65
C MET A 536 -13.37 -8.74 -16.79
N ALA A 537 -14.45 -9.50 -16.95
CA ALA A 537 -15.48 -9.23 -17.96
C ALA A 537 -16.26 -7.92 -17.70
N GLY A 538 -16.36 -7.48 -16.43
CA GLY A 538 -17.05 -6.26 -16.02
C GLY A 538 -16.16 -5.01 -15.95
N LEU A 539 -14.89 -5.14 -16.29
CA LEU A 539 -13.83 -4.15 -16.07
C LEU A 539 -14.17 -2.76 -16.60
N SER A 540 -14.46 -2.64 -17.90
CA SER A 540 -14.78 -1.35 -18.53
C SER A 540 -16.01 -0.69 -17.90
N SER A 541 -17.01 -1.48 -17.49
CA SER A 541 -18.22 -0.98 -16.83
C SER A 541 -17.92 -0.45 -15.44
N ALA A 542 -17.14 -1.18 -14.64
CA ALA A 542 -16.75 -0.77 -13.29
C ALA A 542 -15.92 0.54 -13.31
N ILE A 543 -15.02 0.68 -14.28
CA ILE A 543 -14.20 1.89 -14.43
C ILE A 543 -15.05 3.07 -14.88
N LYS A 544 -15.92 2.89 -15.88
CA LYS A 544 -16.87 3.92 -16.29
C LYS A 544 -17.74 4.35 -15.12
N GLY A 545 -18.23 3.40 -14.32
CA GLY A 545 -19.02 3.68 -13.13
C GLY A 545 -18.26 4.51 -12.09
N ALA A 546 -17.01 4.16 -11.81
CA ALA A 546 -16.17 4.91 -10.86
C ALA A 546 -15.77 6.30 -11.38
N ILE A 547 -15.49 6.45 -12.68
CA ILE A 547 -15.23 7.75 -13.30
C ILE A 547 -16.50 8.60 -13.27
N HIS A 548 -17.66 7.99 -13.57
CA HIS A 548 -18.94 8.68 -13.50
C HIS A 548 -19.26 9.13 -12.07
N GLU A 549 -19.05 8.28 -11.06
CA GLU A 549 -19.19 8.64 -9.64
C GLU A 549 -18.22 9.76 -9.25
N PHE A 550 -17.00 9.74 -9.78
CA PHE A 550 -16.02 10.80 -9.55
C PHE A 550 -16.51 12.13 -10.11
N PHE A 551 -17.04 12.17 -11.34
CA PHE A 551 -17.57 13.39 -11.97
C PHE A 551 -19.02 13.73 -11.63
N ALA A 552 -19.71 12.89 -10.85
CA ALA A 552 -21.10 13.10 -10.49
C ALA A 552 -21.26 14.44 -9.76
N PRO A 553 -22.27 15.26 -10.12
CA PRO A 553 -22.56 16.47 -9.38
C PRO A 553 -22.97 16.09 -7.95
N PRO A 554 -22.69 16.95 -6.96
CA PRO A 554 -23.15 16.72 -5.59
C PRO A 554 -24.67 16.53 -5.58
N SER A 555 -25.13 15.52 -4.84
CA SER A 555 -26.55 15.19 -4.74
C SER A 555 -27.36 16.42 -4.31
N GLY A 556 -28.19 16.97 -5.21
CA GLY A 556 -29.03 18.13 -4.93
C GLY A 556 -28.65 19.42 -5.66
N SER A 557 -27.50 19.51 -6.34
CA SER A 557 -27.23 20.64 -7.25
C SER A 557 -27.90 20.38 -8.60
N GLY A 558 -29.01 21.06 -8.90
CA GLY A 558 -29.67 21.01 -10.21
C GLY A 558 -28.88 21.65 -11.36
N MET A 559 -27.55 21.80 -11.23
CA MET A 559 -26.70 22.32 -12.29
C MET A 559 -26.38 21.20 -13.29
N ALA A 560 -26.81 21.40 -14.54
CA ALA A 560 -26.35 20.57 -15.64
C ALA A 560 -24.82 20.62 -15.70
N ALA A 561 -24.17 19.46 -15.80
CA ALA A 561 -22.74 19.39 -16.05
C ALA A 561 -22.42 20.22 -17.29
N SER A 562 -21.46 21.14 -17.18
CA SER A 562 -20.99 21.89 -18.35
C SER A 562 -20.53 20.92 -19.43
N ALA A 563 -20.84 21.18 -20.71
CA ALA A 563 -20.52 20.28 -21.82
C ALA A 563 -19.05 19.78 -21.80
N GLY A 564 -18.10 20.64 -21.42
CA GLY A 564 -16.68 20.27 -21.33
C GLY A 564 -16.34 19.23 -20.26
N LEU A 565 -17.13 19.12 -19.17
CA LEU A 565 -16.91 18.11 -18.13
C LEU A 565 -17.36 16.72 -18.61
N ALA A 566 -18.46 16.65 -19.35
CA ALA A 566 -18.93 15.41 -19.98
C ALA A 566 -17.94 14.90 -21.04
N ASP A 567 -17.37 15.81 -21.85
CA ASP A 567 -16.33 15.46 -22.82
C ASP A 567 -15.05 14.94 -22.13
N LEU A 568 -14.65 15.55 -21.01
CA LEU A 568 -13.52 15.10 -20.20
C LEU A 568 -13.77 13.72 -19.58
N GLU A 569 -14.96 13.49 -19.03
CA GLU A 569 -15.38 12.19 -18.48
C GLU A 569 -15.32 11.08 -19.55
N ALA A 570 -15.84 11.36 -20.74
CA ALA A 570 -15.82 10.43 -21.87
C ALA A 570 -14.39 10.15 -22.35
N SER A 571 -13.57 11.19 -22.48
CA SER A 571 -12.16 11.06 -22.88
C SER A 571 -11.35 10.26 -21.87
N LEU A 572 -11.52 10.55 -20.57
CA LEU A 572 -10.86 9.82 -19.49
C LEU A 572 -11.26 8.35 -19.47
N SER A 573 -12.56 8.06 -19.65
CA SER A 573 -13.08 6.69 -19.69
C SER A 573 -12.54 5.89 -20.86
N ALA A 574 -12.47 6.50 -22.05
CA ALA A 574 -11.90 5.87 -23.23
C ALA A 574 -10.38 5.65 -23.08
N GLY A 575 -9.67 6.67 -22.60
CA GLY A 575 -8.23 6.62 -22.37
C GLY A 575 -7.83 5.55 -21.34
N LEU A 576 -8.52 5.49 -20.20
CA LEU A 576 -8.29 4.46 -19.19
C LEU A 576 -8.60 3.05 -19.69
N SER A 577 -9.65 2.88 -20.51
CA SER A 577 -9.95 1.59 -21.13
C SER A 577 -8.80 1.14 -22.03
N ASN A 578 -8.28 2.03 -22.88
CA ASN A 578 -7.12 1.74 -23.72
C ASN A 578 -5.86 1.44 -22.90
N TYR A 579 -5.62 2.19 -21.82
CA TYR A 579 -4.47 1.95 -20.95
C TYR A 579 -4.54 0.59 -20.26
N ILE A 580 -5.74 0.12 -19.92
CA ILE A 580 -5.93 -1.20 -19.34
C ILE A 580 -5.67 -2.32 -20.35
N ASP A 581 -6.02 -2.11 -21.61
CA ASP A 581 -5.62 -3.04 -22.67
C ASP A 581 -4.09 -3.10 -22.82
N GLN A 582 -3.38 -2.00 -22.59
CA GLN A 582 -1.91 -1.99 -22.50
C GLN A 582 -1.40 -2.74 -21.26
N LEU A 583 -2.05 -2.56 -20.10
CA LEU A 583 -1.72 -3.31 -18.87
C LEU A 583 -1.93 -4.82 -19.02
N ASN A 584 -2.93 -5.25 -19.81
CA ASN A 584 -3.12 -6.66 -20.16
C ASN A 584 -1.94 -7.23 -20.96
N GLN A 585 -1.24 -6.38 -21.73
CA GLN A 585 -0.07 -6.74 -22.50
C GLN A 585 1.25 -6.55 -21.70
N GLY A 586 1.17 -6.18 -20.42
CA GLY A 586 2.35 -5.84 -19.61
C GLY A 586 3.08 -4.58 -20.08
N ARG A 587 2.37 -3.69 -20.79
CA ARG A 587 2.89 -2.43 -21.34
C ARG A 587 2.48 -1.20 -20.51
N GLY A 588 2.17 -1.39 -19.23
CA GLY A 588 1.95 -0.27 -18.32
C GLY A 588 3.22 0.53 -18.06
N GLU A 589 3.08 1.65 -17.33
CA GLU A 589 4.20 2.43 -16.80
C GLU A 589 5.20 1.49 -16.08
N GLU A 590 6.50 1.64 -16.35
CA GLU A 590 7.57 0.77 -15.80
C GLU A 590 7.42 -0.74 -16.12
N GLY A 591 6.58 -1.11 -17.08
CA GLY A 591 6.24 -2.50 -17.41
C GLY A 591 5.30 -3.14 -16.39
N GLU A 592 4.46 -2.33 -15.75
CA GLU A 592 3.32 -2.81 -14.96
C GLU A 592 2.35 -3.63 -15.80
N GLY A 593 1.68 -4.58 -15.14
CA GLY A 593 0.63 -5.39 -15.74
C GLY A 593 -0.69 -5.27 -14.98
N LEU A 594 -1.74 -5.91 -15.52
CA LEU A 594 -3.04 -5.93 -14.85
C LEU A 594 -2.97 -6.56 -13.45
N LYS A 595 -2.17 -7.63 -13.29
CA LYS A 595 -2.06 -8.41 -12.06
C LYS A 595 -0.90 -7.99 -11.14
N VAL A 596 0.10 -7.33 -11.70
CA VAL A 596 1.36 -7.04 -11.02
C VAL A 596 1.61 -5.54 -11.09
N VAL A 597 1.78 -4.93 -9.93
CA VAL A 597 2.30 -3.56 -9.80
C VAL A 597 3.81 -3.65 -9.60
N LYS A 598 4.53 -2.67 -10.15
CA LYS A 598 5.95 -2.51 -9.91
C LYS A 598 6.16 -1.26 -9.06
N ILE A 599 7.03 -1.39 -8.07
CA ILE A 599 7.40 -0.30 -7.19
C ILE A 599 8.90 -0.08 -7.35
N THR A 600 9.28 1.09 -7.85
CA THR A 600 10.69 1.50 -7.88
C THR A 600 11.15 1.89 -6.48
N ASP A 601 12.35 1.43 -6.09
CA ASP A 601 13.01 1.77 -4.82
C ASP A 601 13.08 3.29 -4.64
N PRO A 602 12.50 3.85 -3.55
CA PRO A 602 12.46 5.29 -3.34
C PRO A 602 13.78 5.87 -2.81
N PHE A 603 14.77 5.02 -2.46
CA PHE A 603 16.04 5.45 -1.89
C PHE A 603 17.21 5.41 -2.88
N THR A 604 17.17 4.52 -3.87
CA THR A 604 18.27 4.35 -4.82
C THR A 604 17.99 5.03 -6.15
N SER A 605 18.98 5.75 -6.68
CA SER A 605 18.92 6.29 -8.04
C SER A 605 18.64 5.18 -9.05
N ARG A 606 17.82 5.49 -10.07
CA ARG A 606 17.51 4.51 -11.13
C ARG A 606 18.81 4.00 -11.77
N PRO A 607 18.92 2.69 -12.05
CA PRO A 607 20.14 2.09 -12.62
C PRO A 607 20.64 2.75 -13.91
N ASN A 608 19.74 3.40 -14.64
CA ASN A 608 20.02 4.06 -15.92
C ASN A 608 20.43 5.54 -15.78
N ASP A 609 20.69 6.07 -14.58
CA ASP A 609 21.30 7.40 -14.42
C ASP A 609 22.83 7.29 -14.59
N PRO A 610 23.38 7.61 -15.79
CA PRO A 610 24.79 7.41 -16.09
C PRO A 610 25.72 8.30 -15.26
N ALA A 611 25.19 9.36 -14.63
CA ALA A 611 25.99 10.25 -13.78
C ALA A 611 26.22 9.69 -12.37
N ASN A 612 25.40 8.73 -11.90
CA ASN A 612 25.38 8.30 -10.50
C ASN A 612 25.14 6.78 -10.34
N ALA A 613 25.75 5.96 -11.19
CA ALA A 613 25.79 4.50 -11.01
C ALA A 613 26.55 4.14 -9.72
N GLY A 614 25.93 4.31 -8.54
CA GLY A 614 26.46 3.90 -7.24
C GLY A 614 26.36 4.91 -6.09
N ILE A 615 25.96 6.16 -6.35
CA ILE A 615 25.75 7.16 -5.27
C ILE A 615 24.30 7.60 -5.36
N ALA A 616 23.45 7.09 -4.47
CA ALA A 616 22.13 7.68 -4.22
C ALA A 616 22.35 9.19 -4.05
N ALA A 617 21.83 10.02 -4.96
CA ALA A 617 22.01 11.47 -4.92
C ALA A 617 21.83 11.90 -3.46
N PRO A 618 22.88 12.39 -2.77
CA PRO A 618 22.89 12.36 -1.32
C PRO A 618 21.73 13.20 -0.81
N LEU A 619 20.67 12.51 -0.39
CA LEU A 619 19.45 13.09 0.17
C LEU A 619 19.76 13.89 1.45
N GLY A 620 20.97 13.73 1.99
CA GLY A 620 21.49 14.41 3.18
C GLY A 620 21.73 15.92 3.05
N SER A 621 21.67 16.52 1.86
CA SER A 621 21.79 17.99 1.72
C SER A 621 20.45 18.74 1.75
N LEU A 622 19.33 18.03 1.77
CA LEU A 622 17.98 18.61 1.64
C LEU A 622 17.41 19.12 2.97
N GLY A 623 18.25 19.62 3.89
CA GLY A 623 17.81 20.36 5.09
C GLY A 623 16.84 19.62 6.02
N GLY A 624 16.89 18.29 6.07
CA GLY A 624 15.97 17.47 6.87
C GLY A 624 14.60 17.24 6.21
N MET A 625 14.41 17.55 4.92
CA MET A 625 13.18 17.23 4.19
C MET A 625 13.01 15.74 3.90
N LEU A 626 14.11 15.02 3.75
CA LEU A 626 14.13 13.58 3.52
C LEU A 626 14.81 12.93 4.72
N MET A 627 14.30 11.78 5.16
CA MET A 627 15.00 11.05 6.21
C MET A 627 16.13 10.27 5.55
N THR A 628 17.32 10.41 6.11
CA THR A 628 18.54 9.80 5.60
C THR A 628 18.78 8.41 6.15
N ASP A 629 18.12 8.06 7.26
CA ASP A 629 18.25 6.77 7.92
C ASP A 629 17.14 5.82 7.48
N PRO A 630 17.45 4.82 6.64
CA PRO A 630 16.46 3.89 6.16
C PRO A 630 15.83 3.01 7.26
N SER A 631 16.53 2.85 8.40
CA SER A 631 16.06 2.02 9.50
C SER A 631 14.77 2.56 10.12
N GLN A 632 14.55 3.88 10.02
CA GLN A 632 13.35 4.55 10.50
C GLN A 632 12.09 4.20 9.69
N TYR A 633 12.25 3.61 8.50
CA TYR A 633 11.15 3.18 7.63
C TYR A 633 10.83 1.69 7.70
N ARG A 634 11.61 0.91 8.46
CA ARG A 634 11.48 -0.55 8.46
C ARG A 634 10.14 -0.99 9.02
N THR A 635 9.59 -1.97 8.34
CA THR A 635 8.22 -2.44 8.44
C THR A 635 8.05 -3.52 9.52
N SER A 636 8.72 -3.42 10.68
CA SER A 636 8.46 -4.37 11.78
C SER A 636 7.94 -3.70 13.02
N TRP A 637 6.64 -3.90 13.21
CA TRP A 637 5.84 -4.23 14.39
C TRP A 637 6.20 -3.79 15.83
N SER A 638 7.30 -3.10 16.08
CA SER A 638 7.52 -2.54 17.41
C SER A 638 6.83 -1.19 17.50
N ALA A 639 5.69 -1.15 18.17
CA ALA A 639 5.16 0.09 18.74
C ALA A 639 5.99 0.54 19.96
N VAL A 640 6.93 -0.28 20.43
CA VAL A 640 7.90 0.09 21.47
C VAL A 640 8.96 0.97 20.82
N PRO A 641 9.01 2.27 21.12
CA PRO A 641 10.14 3.10 20.75
C PRO A 641 11.33 2.57 21.56
N ASN A 642 12.47 2.28 20.93
CA ASN A 642 13.78 2.11 21.59
C ASN A 642 14.18 0.67 22.06
N HIS A 643 14.42 -0.26 21.11
CA HIS A 643 15.18 -1.48 21.42
C HIS A 643 16.11 -1.88 20.26
N ASP A 644 17.28 -2.47 20.56
CA ASP A 644 18.27 -2.96 19.58
C ASP A 644 17.69 -3.94 18.53
N ALA A 645 16.54 -4.56 18.82
CA ALA A 645 15.81 -5.40 17.88
C ALA A 645 15.20 -4.61 16.70
N GLN A 646 14.90 -3.31 16.90
CA GLN A 646 14.47 -2.39 15.85
C GLN A 646 15.62 -2.07 14.89
N ALA A 647 16.85 -1.97 15.41
CA ALA A 647 18.06 -1.79 14.59
C ALA A 647 18.35 -3.01 13.70
N MET A 648 18.04 -4.23 14.18
CA MET A 648 18.11 -5.45 13.36
C MET A 648 17.00 -5.52 12.30
N GLY A 649 15.91 -4.78 12.50
CA GLY A 649 14.79 -4.50 11.59
C GLY A 649 14.47 -5.61 10.59
N ARG A 650 13.57 -6.52 10.94
CA ARG A 650 13.15 -7.57 10.01
C ARG A 650 12.12 -7.01 9.05
N ILE A 651 12.35 -7.11 7.75
CA ILE A 651 11.26 -6.86 6.79
C ILE A 651 10.51 -8.18 6.68
N GLY A 652 9.25 -8.21 7.08
CA GLY A 652 8.49 -9.46 7.16
C GLY A 652 7.09 -9.25 7.70
N TYR A 653 6.21 -10.22 7.45
CA TYR A 653 4.96 -10.32 8.19
C TYR A 653 5.24 -10.84 9.60
N SER A 654 4.55 -10.30 10.60
CA SER A 654 4.56 -10.84 11.96
C SER A 654 3.20 -11.44 12.27
N VAL A 655 3.19 -12.48 13.08
CA VAL A 655 1.98 -13.16 13.52
C VAL A 655 2.16 -13.47 15.01
N LYS A 656 1.19 -13.07 15.84
CA LYS A 656 1.14 -13.44 17.28
C LYS A 656 -0.06 -14.34 17.49
N PHE A 657 0.12 -15.40 18.26
CA PHE A 657 -1.00 -16.18 18.77
C PHE A 657 -1.81 -15.32 19.74
N VAL A 658 -3.14 -15.46 19.69
CA VAL A 658 -4.05 -14.73 20.57
C VAL A 658 -5.01 -15.72 21.18
N SER A 659 -5.25 -15.58 22.48
CA SER A 659 -6.28 -16.37 23.13
C SER A 659 -7.66 -15.95 22.65
N PHE A 660 -8.60 -16.90 22.54
CA PHE A 660 -10.00 -16.58 22.25
C PHE A 660 -10.62 -15.67 23.31
N HIS A 661 -10.17 -15.78 24.56
CA HIS A 661 -10.58 -14.88 25.63
C HIS A 661 -10.22 -13.43 25.32
N SER A 662 -9.00 -13.17 24.84
CA SER A 662 -8.57 -11.84 24.40
C SER A 662 -9.42 -11.33 23.23
N LEU A 663 -9.83 -12.19 22.29
CA LEU A 663 -10.69 -11.80 21.17
C LEU A 663 -12.11 -11.44 21.61
N LEU A 664 -12.67 -12.16 22.59
CA LEU A 664 -14.03 -11.93 23.08
C LEU A 664 -14.13 -10.75 24.05
N ASN A 665 -13.05 -10.45 24.79
CA ASN A 665 -13.03 -9.43 25.83
C ASN A 665 -12.27 -8.15 25.44
N ALA A 666 -11.71 -8.07 24.22
CA ALA A 666 -11.04 -6.88 23.72
C ALA A 666 -12.03 -5.70 23.65
N SER A 667 -11.99 -4.86 24.67
CA SER A 667 -12.76 -3.63 24.79
C SER A 667 -11.96 -2.38 24.39
N ARG A 668 -10.75 -2.54 23.84
CA ARG A 668 -9.87 -1.40 23.49
C ARG A 668 -9.43 -1.42 22.03
N PRO A 669 -9.60 -0.30 21.29
CA PRO A 669 -9.17 -0.17 19.90
C PRO A 669 -7.64 -0.10 19.80
N ALA A 670 -7.11 -0.62 18.69
CA ALA A 670 -5.68 -0.60 18.36
C ALA A 670 -5.24 0.77 17.77
N ASP A 671 -5.63 1.88 18.41
CA ASP A 671 -5.50 3.23 17.84
C ASP A 671 -4.11 3.87 18.03
N GLY A 672 -3.20 3.24 18.78
CA GLY A 672 -1.82 3.67 18.96
C GLY A 672 -1.63 5.05 19.63
N LYS A 673 -2.70 5.71 20.08
CA LYS A 673 -2.65 7.07 20.66
C LYS A 673 -2.77 7.09 22.18
N SER A 674 -3.36 6.06 22.79
CA SER A 674 -3.24 5.88 24.24
C SER A 674 -1.83 5.37 24.55
N GLY A 675 -1.13 6.04 25.48
CA GLY A 675 0.28 5.80 25.85
C GLY A 675 0.61 4.42 26.43
N ASN A 676 -0.25 3.43 26.19
CA ASN A 676 0.05 2.03 26.35
C ASN A 676 -0.50 1.31 25.09
N PRO A 677 0.27 1.23 23.98
CA PRO A 677 -0.14 0.55 22.75
C PRO A 677 -0.38 -0.95 22.93
N ASN A 678 -0.19 -1.43 24.15
CA ASN A 678 -0.47 -2.77 24.53
C ASN A 678 -1.90 -2.81 25.10
N ASN A 679 -2.77 -3.57 24.43
CA ASN A 679 -3.33 -4.71 25.16
C ASN A 679 -2.13 -5.52 25.69
N ARG A 680 -1.49 -5.01 26.74
CA ARG A 680 -0.60 -5.80 27.57
C ARG A 680 -1.63 -6.69 28.25
N PRO A 681 -1.68 -8.00 27.96
CA PRO A 681 -2.35 -8.89 28.90
C PRO A 681 -1.84 -8.48 30.29
N ASP A 682 -2.74 -8.00 31.16
CA ASP A 682 -2.43 -7.28 32.38
C ASP A 682 -1.19 -7.86 33.07
N GLY A 683 -0.04 -7.18 32.96
CA GLY A 683 1.20 -7.40 33.73
C GLY A 683 1.72 -8.83 33.94
N GLY A 684 1.16 -9.85 33.29
CA GLY A 684 1.28 -11.24 33.74
C GLY A 684 1.52 -12.26 32.64
N ALA A 685 1.36 -11.90 31.36
CA ALA A 685 1.58 -12.86 30.25
C ALA A 685 2.76 -12.55 29.32
N ASP A 686 3.45 -11.42 29.54
CA ASP A 686 4.74 -11.13 28.87
C ASP A 686 5.91 -11.12 29.89
N GLY A 687 5.68 -11.55 31.13
CA GLY A 687 6.77 -11.88 32.05
C GLY A 687 7.38 -13.23 31.64
N ASP A 688 8.69 -13.39 31.81
CA ASP A 688 9.45 -14.64 31.55
C ASP A 688 8.85 -15.91 32.20
N GLU A 689 7.79 -15.79 33.00
CA GLU A 689 7.04 -16.89 33.61
C GLU A 689 6.07 -17.59 32.64
N ASP A 690 5.56 -16.95 31.58
CA ASP A 690 4.61 -17.62 30.65
C ASP A 690 5.30 -18.44 29.54
N PHE A 691 6.61 -18.26 29.34
CA PHE A 691 7.43 -19.21 28.57
C PHE A 691 7.53 -20.59 29.24
N ILE A 692 7.12 -20.73 30.51
CA ILE A 692 7.10 -22.01 31.23
C ILE A 692 5.92 -22.89 30.79
N TYR A 693 4.84 -22.33 30.22
CA TYR A 693 3.71 -23.11 29.70
C TYR A 693 3.85 -23.55 28.23
N LEU A 694 4.96 -23.19 27.57
CA LEU A 694 5.37 -23.71 26.25
C LEU A 694 6.51 -24.75 26.36
N LYS A 695 6.82 -25.26 27.55
CA LYS A 695 7.60 -26.49 27.70
C LYS A 695 6.66 -27.70 27.57
N HIS A 696 6.56 -28.21 26.34
CA HIS A 696 6.39 -29.64 26.13
C HIS A 696 7.66 -30.39 26.52
#